data_AF-A0A0Q8LTA1-F1
#
_entry.id   AF-A0A0Q8LTA1-F1
#
_cell.length_a   1.000
_cell.length_b   1.000
_cell.length_c   1.000
_cell.angle_alpha   90.00
_cell.angle_beta   90.00
_cell.angle_gamma   90.00
#
_symmetry.space_group_name_H-M   'P 1'
#
loop_
_entity.id
_entity.type
_entity.pdbx_description
1 polymer ?
#
loop_
_entity_poly.entity_id
_entity_poly.type
_entity_poly.pdbx_seq_one_letter_code
_entity_poly.pdbx_strand_id
1 'polypeptide(L)'
;MTTADGAVIGTTQIHGNAPRSKAFNIVLLGDGFTAAQQGAFDTAAASFVTALLATDPFGQLQSVINVFRVNVSSTDSGADDPVGPGGTGATARTYFDATFGGAGIRRLLLANSTTVLTAAAAQVPEFTLALLVVNSTVYGGAGGAIGTYSLAGGATEIAIHEAGHTAFGLADEYPYWAGGNEADRQHHPAVEPGEPNVTVNTDRNTLKWRWAVAANTPIPTQTNPNPAVEDYSASPVPAGTVGTFEGAHYYHAGAYRPEWDCKMRNLGVEFCAICKAVIWNRFRPLMTQPVRASAVMSVVARYPEHLDVFAVAPDGRCVSDWWDAGSGWAGWFSLMGGVAAPGGAGSPITAISRYDRHLDLFTVGTDNRVYSAWWDASSGWSNWFPLGSIRCRPGSVVTALARYTDQIDLFTTDQSGRTMTMWWNGGGGWARDWVHIGGGIAASGAPVTAVARRPHHLDIFTVGTDNRVYSAWWDQRSGWSGWFPINGITCRPDSTVTVVARHPDQLDLFTTDSNGRIMSTWWNSTGGWAQGWFQVSGGVASPGSDVTAIARYTGHLDLFVIGTDNRVYSTWWHEGGNWAAWFNVSGGVGKPGGQVAAISRVAEQIDVFVTGTDDLAYSTWWNGAGGWAGWFQLGIT
;
A
#
# COMPACT_ATOMS: atom_id res chain seq x y z
N MET A 1 -12.29 43.54 -7.18
CA MET A 1 -11.15 44.24 -6.53
C MET A 1 -9.84 43.58 -6.92
N THR A 2 -8.67 44.10 -6.54
CA THR A 2 -7.36 43.61 -7.03
C THR A 2 -6.36 43.42 -5.89
N THR A 3 -5.20 42.81 -6.19
CA THR A 3 -4.07 42.71 -5.24
C THR A 3 -3.55 44.07 -4.74
N ALA A 4 -3.98 45.20 -5.32
CA ALA A 4 -3.69 46.53 -4.80
C ALA A 4 -4.48 46.86 -3.51
N ASP A 5 -5.52 46.10 -3.20
CA ASP A 5 -6.40 46.31 -2.05
C ASP A 5 -5.88 45.65 -0.76
N GLY A 6 -4.58 45.36 -0.71
CA GLY A 6 -3.94 44.72 0.42
C GLY A 6 -2.46 44.40 0.19
N ALA A 7 -1.89 43.55 1.04
CA ALA A 7 -0.53 43.06 0.90
C ALA A 7 -0.32 41.73 1.64
N VAL A 8 0.52 40.85 1.08
CA VAL A 8 1.04 39.68 1.80
C VAL A 8 2.03 40.16 2.85
N ILE A 9 1.78 39.83 4.12
CA ILE A 9 2.62 40.23 5.27
C ILE A 9 3.73 39.20 5.46
N GLY A 10 3.40 37.92 5.44
CA GLY A 10 4.38 36.85 5.63
C GLY A 10 3.78 35.49 5.87
N THR A 11 4.65 34.50 5.98
CA THR A 11 4.29 33.08 6.07
C THR A 11 4.89 32.46 7.33
N THR A 12 4.06 31.73 8.07
CA THR A 12 4.47 30.99 9.27
C THR A 12 4.01 29.55 9.16
N GLN A 13 4.90 28.59 9.37
CA GLN A 13 4.51 27.19 9.56
C GLN A 13 3.95 27.02 10.97
N ILE A 14 2.66 26.69 11.07
CA ILE A 14 1.94 26.59 12.34
C ILE A 14 1.70 25.14 12.79
N HIS A 15 1.96 24.16 11.91
CA HIS A 15 1.93 22.73 12.24
C HIS A 15 2.88 21.92 11.34
N GLY A 16 3.33 20.78 11.88
CA GLY A 16 4.18 19.82 11.18
C GLY A 16 5.65 20.23 11.14
N ASN A 17 6.52 19.25 10.89
CA ASN A 17 7.96 19.42 10.68
C ASN A 17 8.49 18.54 9.55
N ALA A 18 7.61 17.88 8.80
CA ALA A 18 8.01 17.00 7.70
C ALA A 18 8.67 17.83 6.59
N PRO A 19 9.70 17.28 5.88
CA PRO A 19 10.25 17.94 4.71
C PRO A 19 9.14 18.30 3.72
N ARG A 20 9.08 19.56 3.27
CA ARG A 20 7.97 20.04 2.44
C ARG A 20 7.78 19.21 1.17
N SER A 21 8.84 18.71 0.57
CA SER A 21 8.77 17.82 -0.61
C SER A 21 8.18 16.43 -0.32
N LYS A 22 8.02 16.05 0.95
CA LYS A 22 7.52 14.74 1.42
C LYS A 22 6.31 14.90 2.35
N ALA A 23 5.60 16.01 2.26
CA ALA A 23 4.48 16.33 3.13
C ALA A 23 3.27 16.82 2.33
N PHE A 24 2.10 16.68 2.93
CA PHE A 24 0.88 17.28 2.45
C PHE A 24 0.83 18.69 3.03
N ASN A 25 1.18 19.67 2.22
CA ASN A 25 1.34 21.05 2.66
C ASN A 25 0.04 21.82 2.46
N ILE A 26 -0.63 22.15 3.56
CA ILE A 26 -1.84 22.97 3.58
C ILE A 26 -1.45 24.43 3.76
N VAL A 27 -1.94 25.31 2.91
CA VAL A 27 -1.75 26.76 3.02
C VAL A 27 -3.08 27.42 3.33
N LEU A 28 -3.15 28.09 4.48
CA LEU A 28 -4.25 28.93 4.91
C LEU A 28 -3.91 30.38 4.59
N LEU A 29 -4.75 31.05 3.80
CA LEU A 29 -4.63 32.47 3.48
C LEU A 29 -5.82 33.23 4.06
N GLY A 30 -5.59 34.44 4.59
CA GLY A 30 -6.67 35.29 5.09
C GLY A 30 -7.16 36.27 4.02
N ASP A 31 -8.46 36.50 3.95
CA ASP A 31 -9.04 37.63 3.21
C ASP A 31 -10.05 38.40 4.06
N GLY A 32 -10.13 39.70 3.85
CA GLY A 32 -10.99 40.59 4.65
C GLY A 32 -10.48 40.86 6.06
N PHE A 33 -9.24 40.50 6.38
CA PHE A 33 -8.59 40.85 7.65
C PHE A 33 -7.73 42.09 7.44
N THR A 34 -8.05 43.19 8.09
CA THR A 34 -7.19 44.38 8.08
C THR A 34 -5.86 44.12 8.81
N ALA A 35 -4.90 45.04 8.70
CA ALA A 35 -3.63 44.96 9.43
C ALA A 35 -3.82 44.84 10.95
N ALA A 36 -4.88 45.43 11.51
CA ALA A 36 -5.21 45.36 12.94
C ALA A 36 -5.89 44.02 13.34
N GLN A 37 -6.40 43.24 12.39
CA GLN A 37 -7.17 42.02 12.63
C GLN A 37 -6.36 40.73 12.42
N GLN A 38 -5.05 40.82 12.19
CA GLN A 38 -4.22 39.64 11.93
C GLN A 38 -4.23 38.65 13.11
N GLY A 39 -4.36 39.11 14.35
CA GLY A 39 -4.55 38.21 15.51
C GLY A 39 -5.84 37.36 15.44
N ALA A 40 -6.89 37.86 14.80
CA ALA A 40 -8.12 37.09 14.59
C ALA A 40 -7.92 36.00 13.52
N PHE A 41 -7.20 36.31 12.43
CA PHE A 41 -6.83 35.31 11.42
C PHE A 41 -5.91 34.24 12.00
N ASP A 42 -4.92 34.63 12.80
CA ASP A 42 -4.02 33.73 13.51
C ASP A 42 -4.80 32.74 14.39
N THR A 43 -5.81 33.23 15.11
CA THR A 43 -6.70 32.41 15.92
C THR A 43 -7.51 31.45 15.06
N ALA A 44 -8.11 31.92 13.96
CA ALA A 44 -8.88 31.08 13.05
C ALA A 44 -8.05 29.95 12.43
N ALA A 45 -6.81 30.24 12.04
CA ALA A 45 -5.87 29.26 11.50
C ALA A 45 -5.51 28.19 12.55
N ALA A 46 -5.27 28.59 13.80
CA ALA A 46 -5.01 27.64 14.90
C ALA A 46 -6.23 26.76 15.23
N SER A 47 -7.44 27.34 15.19
CA SER A 47 -8.69 26.59 15.35
C SER A 47 -8.87 25.55 14.24
N PHE A 48 -8.56 25.90 12.99
CA PHE A 48 -8.57 24.94 11.87
C PHE A 48 -7.61 23.78 12.11
N VAL A 49 -6.35 24.04 12.49
CA VAL A 49 -5.37 22.95 12.75
C VAL A 49 -5.89 22.02 13.84
N THR A 50 -6.44 22.57 14.93
CA THR A 50 -7.01 21.78 16.02
C THR A 50 -8.15 20.89 15.53
N ALA A 51 -9.10 21.46 14.77
CA ALA A 51 -10.24 20.73 14.25
C ALA A 51 -9.86 19.68 13.21
N LEU A 52 -8.91 20.00 12.32
CA LEU A 52 -8.39 19.07 11.32
C LEU A 52 -7.82 17.83 12.00
N LEU A 53 -6.91 18.01 12.96
CA LEU A 53 -6.27 16.90 13.66
C LEU A 53 -7.23 16.11 14.57
N ALA A 54 -8.32 16.72 15.02
CA ALA A 54 -9.39 16.03 15.73
C ALA A 54 -10.33 15.24 14.79
N THR A 55 -10.26 15.48 13.48
CA THR A 55 -11.09 14.80 12.49
C THR A 55 -10.37 13.59 11.95
N ASP A 56 -10.97 12.40 12.08
CA ASP A 56 -10.44 11.20 11.46
C ASP A 56 -10.51 11.27 9.92
N PRO A 57 -9.43 10.90 9.19
CA PRO A 57 -8.21 10.25 9.67
C PRO A 57 -7.00 11.18 9.92
N PHE A 58 -7.15 12.51 9.83
CA PHE A 58 -6.03 13.44 9.80
C PHE A 58 -5.17 13.43 11.07
N GLY A 59 -5.76 13.18 12.25
CA GLY A 59 -5.00 13.00 13.49
C GLY A 59 -3.99 11.85 13.42
N GLN A 60 -4.33 10.78 12.70
CA GLN A 60 -3.45 9.62 12.48
C GLN A 60 -2.37 9.91 11.42
N LEU A 61 -2.59 10.93 10.60
CA LEU A 61 -1.73 11.35 9.47
C LEU A 61 -0.86 12.57 9.81
N GLN A 62 -0.91 13.04 11.06
CA GLN A 62 -0.28 14.31 11.47
C GLN A 62 1.22 14.40 11.19
N SER A 63 1.93 13.27 11.15
CA SER A 63 3.39 13.23 10.90
C SER A 63 3.78 13.68 9.49
N VAL A 64 2.84 13.69 8.54
CA VAL A 64 3.07 14.08 7.14
C VAL A 64 2.23 15.29 6.72
N ILE A 65 1.57 15.95 7.68
CA ILE A 65 0.80 17.17 7.45
C ILE A 65 1.65 18.36 7.88
N ASN A 66 1.88 19.29 6.96
CA ASN A 66 2.35 20.63 7.31
C ASN A 66 1.21 21.62 7.10
N VAL A 67 1.06 22.59 8.01
CA VAL A 67 0.12 23.69 7.83
C VAL A 67 0.87 25.01 7.90
N PHE A 68 0.74 25.81 6.85
CA PHE A 68 1.30 27.14 6.70
C PHE A 68 0.17 28.16 6.76
N ARG A 69 0.38 29.21 7.53
CA ARG A 69 -0.48 30.38 7.58
C ARG A 69 0.22 31.51 6.82
N VAL A 70 -0.47 32.08 5.85
CA VAL A 70 -0.03 33.24 5.08
C VAL A 70 -0.90 34.43 5.49
N ASN A 71 -0.31 35.31 6.29
CA ASN A 71 -0.96 36.54 6.72
C ASN A 71 -1.04 37.51 5.55
N VAL A 72 -2.25 37.97 5.23
CA VAL A 72 -2.52 38.97 4.20
C VAL A 72 -3.40 40.04 4.83
N SER A 73 -3.01 41.31 4.67
CA SER A 73 -3.86 42.44 5.06
C SER A 73 -4.73 42.86 3.89
N SER A 74 -6.03 43.02 4.14
CA SER A 74 -6.98 43.70 3.25
C SER A 74 -7.18 45.15 3.68
N THR A 75 -7.62 46.00 2.74
CA THR A 75 -7.93 47.41 3.01
C THR A 75 -9.17 47.53 3.88
N ASP A 76 -10.22 46.79 3.52
CA ASP A 76 -11.48 46.77 4.26
C ASP A 76 -11.68 45.41 4.96
N SER A 77 -12.43 45.43 6.06
CA SER A 77 -12.83 44.21 6.77
C SER A 77 -14.06 43.60 6.12
N GLY A 78 -14.12 42.28 6.01
CA GLY A 78 -15.30 41.58 5.48
C GLY A 78 -15.09 40.99 4.08
N ALA A 79 -16.20 40.84 3.36
CA ALA A 79 -16.25 40.38 1.98
C ALA A 79 -17.42 41.08 1.29
N ASP A 80 -17.46 41.03 -0.04
CA ASP A 80 -18.62 41.50 -0.79
C ASP A 80 -19.85 40.69 -0.42
N ASP A 81 -20.97 41.39 -0.21
CA ASP A 81 -22.25 40.81 0.15
C ASP A 81 -23.37 41.39 -0.74
N PRO A 82 -23.40 41.05 -2.05
CA PRO A 82 -24.32 41.64 -3.01
C PRO A 82 -25.79 41.45 -2.63
N VAL A 83 -26.66 42.40 -3.03
CA VAL A 83 -28.09 42.39 -2.67
C VAL A 83 -28.79 41.09 -3.10
N GLY A 84 -28.52 40.59 -4.30
CA GLY A 84 -28.92 39.24 -4.69
C GLY A 84 -27.85 38.25 -4.28
N PRO A 85 -28.15 37.10 -3.65
CA PRO A 85 -29.43 36.48 -3.27
C PRO A 85 -29.77 36.68 -1.75
N GLY A 86 -30.05 37.91 -1.34
CA GLY A 86 -30.39 38.26 0.05
C GLY A 86 -29.21 38.77 0.87
N GLY A 87 -28.19 39.34 0.22
CA GLY A 87 -27.10 40.06 0.90
C GLY A 87 -27.46 41.52 1.20
N THR A 88 -26.58 42.19 1.91
CA THR A 88 -26.75 43.56 2.42
C THR A 88 -26.47 44.66 1.38
N GLY A 89 -25.84 44.30 0.25
CA GLY A 89 -25.30 45.25 -0.74
C GLY A 89 -23.92 45.80 -0.37
N ALA A 90 -23.28 45.27 0.67
CA ALA A 90 -21.94 45.70 1.08
C ALA A 90 -20.90 45.32 0.01
N THR A 91 -19.91 46.20 -0.16
CA THR A 91 -18.71 45.93 -0.96
C THR A 91 -17.48 46.22 -0.10
N ALA A 92 -16.46 45.37 -0.19
CA ALA A 92 -15.27 45.43 0.65
C ALA A 92 -14.00 45.24 -0.19
N ARG A 93 -13.07 46.20 -0.13
CA ARG A 93 -11.77 46.13 -0.81
C ARG A 93 -10.84 45.15 -0.15
N THR A 94 -10.89 43.92 -0.64
CA THR A 94 -10.14 42.77 -0.15
C THR A 94 -9.10 42.30 -1.17
N TYR A 95 -8.02 41.69 -0.68
CA TYR A 95 -6.88 41.33 -1.52
C TYR A 95 -7.22 40.20 -2.51
N PHE A 96 -8.04 39.24 -2.09
CA PHE A 96 -8.45 38.10 -2.92
C PHE A 96 -9.86 38.24 -3.52
N ASP A 97 -10.53 39.37 -3.32
CA ASP A 97 -11.85 39.67 -3.89
C ASP A 97 -12.93 38.67 -3.45
N ALA A 98 -12.97 38.33 -2.16
CA ALA A 98 -13.98 37.43 -1.62
C ALA A 98 -15.41 38.01 -1.73
N THR A 99 -16.35 37.20 -2.23
CA THR A 99 -17.76 37.57 -2.42
C THR A 99 -18.72 36.43 -2.10
N PHE A 100 -19.85 36.75 -1.45
CA PHE A 100 -20.98 35.83 -1.30
C PHE A 100 -21.90 35.87 -2.53
N GLY A 101 -22.81 34.89 -2.62
CA GLY A 101 -23.92 34.93 -3.57
C GLY A 101 -23.59 34.41 -4.97
N GLY A 102 -22.44 33.75 -5.15
CA GLY A 102 -22.04 33.20 -6.44
C GLY A 102 -23.13 32.30 -7.05
N ALA A 103 -23.32 32.39 -8.37
CA ALA A 103 -24.37 31.66 -9.10
C ALA A 103 -25.80 31.85 -8.53
N GLY A 104 -26.06 32.92 -7.76
CA GLY A 104 -27.35 33.16 -7.10
C GLY A 104 -27.57 32.35 -5.81
N ILE A 105 -26.53 31.70 -5.27
CA ILE A 105 -26.61 30.88 -4.06
C ILE A 105 -26.02 31.65 -2.87
N ARG A 106 -26.85 31.95 -1.85
CA ARG A 106 -26.48 32.84 -0.73
C ARG A 106 -25.23 32.40 0.04
N ARG A 107 -25.08 31.10 0.26
CA ARG A 107 -23.97 30.49 0.98
C ARG A 107 -22.71 30.30 0.13
N LEU A 108 -22.79 30.50 -1.18
CA LEU A 108 -21.64 30.25 -2.07
C LEU A 108 -20.66 31.42 -1.92
N LEU A 109 -19.52 31.13 -1.30
CA LEU A 109 -18.46 32.08 -1.02
C LEU A 109 -17.32 31.86 -2.02
N LEU A 110 -17.09 32.81 -2.91
CA LEU A 110 -16.07 32.73 -3.95
C LEU A 110 -14.99 33.77 -3.71
N ALA A 111 -13.87 33.60 -4.41
CA ALA A 111 -12.77 34.55 -4.45
C ALA A 111 -12.01 34.38 -5.78
N ASN A 112 -11.05 35.26 -6.05
CA ASN A 112 -10.16 35.11 -7.20
C ASN A 112 -9.15 33.97 -6.98
N SER A 113 -9.53 32.77 -7.41
CA SER A 113 -8.73 31.54 -7.22
C SER A 113 -7.33 31.61 -7.82
N THR A 114 -7.17 32.28 -8.96
CA THR A 114 -5.86 32.47 -9.60
C THR A 114 -4.92 33.25 -8.70
N THR A 115 -5.42 34.31 -8.07
CA THR A 115 -4.64 35.15 -7.15
C THR A 115 -4.29 34.41 -5.88
N VAL A 116 -5.23 33.63 -5.32
CA VAL A 116 -5.00 32.77 -4.14
C VAL A 116 -3.91 31.75 -4.42
N LEU A 117 -4.02 31.00 -5.51
CA LEU A 117 -3.04 29.97 -5.89
C LEU A 117 -1.66 30.57 -6.18
N THR A 118 -1.61 31.74 -6.84
CA THR A 118 -0.36 32.46 -7.10
C THR A 118 0.31 32.89 -5.81
N ALA A 119 -0.45 33.43 -4.86
CA ALA A 119 0.07 33.82 -3.55
C ALA A 119 0.54 32.60 -2.74
N ALA A 120 -0.23 31.50 -2.73
CA ALA A 120 0.15 30.26 -2.07
C ALA A 120 1.46 29.70 -2.65
N ALA A 121 1.58 29.60 -3.98
CA ALA A 121 2.78 29.11 -4.67
C ALA A 121 4.01 29.99 -4.39
N ALA A 122 3.83 31.31 -4.33
CA ALA A 122 4.93 32.24 -4.04
C ALA A 122 5.46 32.10 -2.60
N GLN A 123 4.61 31.70 -1.66
CA GLN A 123 4.96 31.57 -0.24
C GLN A 123 5.40 30.15 0.15
N VAL A 124 4.75 29.14 -0.42
CA VAL A 124 4.98 27.72 -0.18
C VAL A 124 4.88 27.00 -1.54
N PRO A 125 5.97 26.96 -2.34
CA PRO A 125 5.93 26.37 -3.69
C PRO A 125 5.46 24.92 -3.73
N GLU A 126 5.66 24.16 -2.66
CA GLU A 126 5.28 22.75 -2.53
C GLU A 126 3.86 22.53 -1.97
N PHE A 127 3.01 23.57 -1.94
CA PHE A 127 1.66 23.43 -1.40
C PHE A 127 0.83 22.38 -2.15
N THR A 128 0.03 21.62 -1.40
CA THR A 128 -0.88 20.61 -1.94
C THR A 128 -2.33 21.07 -1.90
N LEU A 129 -2.68 21.89 -0.91
CA LEU A 129 -4.03 22.43 -0.69
C LEU A 129 -3.94 23.90 -0.29
N ALA A 130 -4.75 24.75 -0.93
CA ALA A 130 -4.95 26.14 -0.52
C ALA A 130 -6.39 26.34 -0.01
N LEU A 131 -6.52 26.87 1.20
CA LEU A 131 -7.79 27.27 1.79
C LEU A 131 -7.77 28.78 2.11
N LEU A 132 -8.84 29.47 1.71
CA LEU A 132 -9.05 30.89 1.96
C LEU A 132 -10.02 31.07 3.14
N VAL A 133 -9.54 31.70 4.19
CA VAL A 133 -10.31 32.08 5.38
C VAL A 133 -10.82 33.49 5.19
N VAL A 134 -12.14 33.68 5.18
CA VAL A 134 -12.76 34.98 4.93
C VAL A 134 -13.32 35.56 6.23
N ASN A 135 -12.94 36.80 6.56
CA ASN A 135 -13.34 37.49 7.78
C ASN A 135 -14.81 37.97 7.76
N SER A 136 -15.76 37.02 7.78
CA SER A 136 -17.20 37.30 7.84
C SER A 136 -17.90 36.27 8.71
N THR A 137 -18.92 36.68 9.46
CA THR A 137 -19.74 35.77 10.27
C THR A 137 -20.94 35.21 9.49
N VAL A 138 -21.11 35.61 8.23
CA VAL A 138 -22.14 35.09 7.33
C VAL A 138 -21.76 33.67 6.92
N TYR A 139 -22.70 32.72 7.02
CA TYR A 139 -22.47 31.33 6.61
C TYR A 139 -22.13 31.23 5.12
N GLY A 140 -20.96 30.69 4.81
CA GLY A 140 -20.62 30.31 3.44
C GLY A 140 -19.27 29.62 3.28
N GLY A 141 -19.17 28.90 2.17
CA GLY A 141 -18.02 28.12 1.75
C GLY A 141 -18.18 27.66 0.30
N ALA A 142 -17.08 27.23 -0.29
CA ALA A 142 -17.05 26.60 -1.60
C ALA A 142 -15.78 25.77 -1.78
N GLY A 143 -15.92 24.61 -2.41
CA GLY A 143 -14.84 23.78 -2.90
C GLY A 143 -14.52 24.07 -4.37
N GLY A 144 -13.40 23.54 -4.86
CA GLY A 144 -13.01 23.65 -6.26
C GLY A 144 -11.49 23.67 -6.42
N ALA A 145 -10.95 24.61 -7.20
CA ALA A 145 -9.51 24.80 -7.33
C ALA A 145 -8.86 25.32 -6.03
N ILE A 146 -9.65 25.98 -5.18
CA ILE A 146 -9.33 26.37 -3.81
C ILE A 146 -10.55 26.06 -2.94
N GLY A 147 -10.34 25.85 -1.64
CA GLY A 147 -11.44 25.86 -0.69
C GLY A 147 -11.61 27.25 -0.08
N THR A 148 -12.84 27.70 0.15
CA THR A 148 -13.14 28.95 0.85
C THR A 148 -14.04 28.66 2.04
N TYR A 149 -13.88 29.39 3.14
CA TYR A 149 -14.83 29.34 4.24
C TYR A 149 -14.83 30.65 5.04
N SER A 150 -15.98 30.99 5.61
CA SER A 150 -16.15 32.16 6.47
C SER A 150 -15.96 31.82 7.96
N LEU A 151 -15.87 32.84 8.81
CA LEU A 151 -15.86 32.72 10.28
C LEU A 151 -17.27 32.57 10.89
N ALA A 152 -18.22 31.98 10.15
CA ALA A 152 -19.54 31.67 10.68
C ALA A 152 -19.48 30.58 11.77
N GLY A 153 -20.59 30.38 12.50
CA GLY A 153 -20.72 29.24 13.41
C GLY A 153 -20.47 27.92 12.66
N GLY A 154 -19.53 27.11 13.17
CA GLY A 154 -19.11 25.87 12.49
C GLY A 154 -18.03 26.05 11.41
N ALA A 155 -17.36 27.21 11.33
CA ALA A 155 -16.33 27.52 10.33
C ALA A 155 -15.34 26.39 10.03
N THR A 156 -14.82 25.71 11.06
CA THR A 156 -13.84 24.63 10.87
C THR A 156 -14.45 23.37 10.26
N GLU A 157 -15.74 23.09 10.51
CA GLU A 157 -16.47 21.99 9.86
C GLU A 157 -16.62 22.28 8.37
N ILE A 158 -16.99 23.52 8.02
CA ILE A 158 -17.06 23.98 6.64
C ILE A 158 -15.68 23.84 5.99
N ALA A 159 -14.62 24.35 6.61
CA ALA A 159 -13.26 24.28 6.07
C ALA A 159 -12.81 22.85 5.72
N ILE A 160 -13.08 21.89 6.60
CA ILE A 160 -12.71 20.49 6.39
C ILE A 160 -13.58 19.84 5.31
N HIS A 161 -14.85 20.19 5.26
CA HIS A 161 -15.76 19.79 4.19
C HIS A 161 -15.29 20.31 2.81
N GLU A 162 -14.93 21.59 2.70
CA GLU A 162 -14.46 22.19 1.43
C GLU A 162 -13.07 21.66 1.03
N ALA A 163 -12.25 21.27 2.00
CA ALA A 163 -11.03 20.50 1.73
C ALA A 163 -11.35 19.11 1.14
N GLY A 164 -12.48 18.50 1.52
CA GLY A 164 -13.04 17.28 0.93
C GLY A 164 -13.14 17.35 -0.60
N HIS A 165 -13.76 18.42 -1.11
CA HIS A 165 -13.83 18.71 -2.53
C HIS A 165 -12.45 18.99 -3.13
N THR A 166 -11.76 19.97 -2.55
CA THR A 166 -10.58 20.61 -3.15
C THR A 166 -9.37 19.66 -3.22
N ALA A 167 -9.13 18.87 -2.17
CA ALA A 167 -7.96 18.00 -2.08
C ALA A 167 -8.22 16.54 -2.48
N PHE A 168 -9.46 16.06 -2.33
CA PHE A 168 -9.78 14.64 -2.41
C PHE A 168 -10.84 14.30 -3.45
N GLY A 169 -11.45 15.31 -4.09
CA GLY A 169 -12.45 15.12 -5.15
C GLY A 169 -13.74 14.46 -4.67
N LEU A 170 -14.06 14.59 -3.37
CA LEU A 170 -15.25 13.99 -2.77
C LEU A 170 -16.52 14.75 -3.22
N ALA A 171 -17.62 14.05 -3.49
CA ALA A 171 -18.91 14.68 -3.87
C ALA A 171 -20.16 13.93 -3.39
N ASP A 172 -20.08 13.12 -2.34
CA ASP A 172 -21.24 12.41 -1.74
C ASP A 172 -22.16 13.33 -0.93
N GLU A 173 -22.26 14.59 -1.36
CA GLU A 173 -22.98 15.70 -0.74
C GLU A 173 -24.51 15.60 -0.85
N TYR A 174 -25.16 16.66 -0.36
CA TYR A 174 -26.60 16.91 -0.37
C TYR A 174 -27.29 16.57 -1.70
N PRO A 175 -28.57 16.15 -1.65
CA PRO A 175 -29.35 15.83 -2.84
C PRO A 175 -29.89 17.07 -3.57
N TYR A 176 -29.34 18.27 -3.38
CA TYR A 176 -29.83 19.51 -4.01
C TYR A 176 -28.70 20.48 -4.35
N TRP A 177 -28.94 21.39 -5.29
CA TRP A 177 -27.94 22.36 -5.77
C TRP A 177 -28.03 23.73 -5.06
N ALA A 178 -29.22 24.32 -4.98
CA ALA A 178 -29.48 25.70 -4.56
C ALA A 178 -30.70 25.82 -3.60
N GLY A 179 -31.08 24.74 -2.92
CA GLY A 179 -32.12 24.71 -1.89
C GLY A 179 -33.32 23.81 -2.17
N GLY A 180 -33.24 22.89 -3.15
CA GLY A 180 -34.14 21.73 -3.25
C GLY A 180 -35.35 21.90 -4.17
N ASN A 181 -35.50 23.07 -4.79
CA ASN A 181 -36.62 23.38 -5.69
C ASN A 181 -36.20 23.33 -7.18
N GLU A 182 -35.06 22.74 -7.50
CA GLU A 182 -34.49 22.72 -8.85
C GLU A 182 -35.07 21.57 -9.68
N ALA A 183 -35.95 21.89 -10.63
CA ALA A 183 -36.61 20.88 -11.47
C ALA A 183 -35.62 20.07 -12.34
N ASP A 184 -34.45 20.63 -12.68
CA ASP A 184 -33.39 19.97 -13.44
C ASP A 184 -32.50 19.04 -12.59
N ARG A 185 -32.72 18.98 -11.27
CA ARG A 185 -31.95 18.17 -10.32
C ARG A 185 -32.72 16.98 -9.75
N GLN A 186 -33.87 16.65 -10.33
CA GLN A 186 -34.67 15.50 -9.91
C GLN A 186 -34.00 14.15 -10.21
N HIS A 187 -33.26 14.05 -11.33
CA HIS A 187 -32.58 12.81 -11.71
C HIS A 187 -31.19 13.09 -12.29
N HIS A 188 -30.18 12.43 -11.75
CA HIS A 188 -28.82 12.51 -12.25
C HIS A 188 -28.72 11.94 -13.68
N PRO A 189 -27.93 12.53 -14.60
CA PRO A 189 -27.65 11.94 -15.90
C PRO A 189 -27.04 10.52 -15.78
N ALA A 190 -27.30 9.61 -16.71
CA ALA A 190 -26.78 8.23 -16.66
C ALA A 190 -25.27 8.11 -17.01
N VAL A 191 -24.47 9.11 -16.65
CA VAL A 191 -23.01 9.17 -16.86
C VAL A 191 -22.33 8.97 -15.51
N GLU A 192 -21.36 8.06 -15.46
CA GLU A 192 -20.61 7.77 -14.23
C GLU A 192 -19.79 9.01 -13.81
N PRO A 193 -19.98 9.54 -12.58
CA PRO A 193 -19.22 10.67 -12.07
C PRO A 193 -17.74 10.33 -11.93
N GLY A 194 -16.85 11.33 -11.96
CA GLY A 194 -15.41 11.11 -11.76
C GLY A 194 -15.04 10.92 -10.29
N GLU A 195 -15.89 11.41 -9.40
CA GLU A 195 -15.66 11.46 -7.96
C GLU A 195 -15.69 10.05 -7.35
N PRO A 196 -14.77 9.75 -6.42
CA PRO A 196 -14.55 8.38 -5.96
C PRO A 196 -15.65 7.85 -5.04
N ASN A 197 -16.46 8.74 -4.48
CA ASN A 197 -17.53 8.48 -3.52
C ASN A 197 -18.94 8.75 -4.08
N VAL A 198 -19.10 8.87 -5.40
CA VAL A 198 -20.41 8.91 -6.06
C VAL A 198 -20.43 7.96 -7.24
N THR A 199 -21.58 7.34 -7.50
CA THR A 199 -21.75 6.46 -8.66
C THR A 199 -23.18 6.48 -9.17
N VAL A 200 -23.38 6.19 -10.46
CA VAL A 200 -24.69 5.80 -11.00
C VAL A 200 -24.79 4.27 -11.18
N ASN A 201 -23.69 3.55 -10.91
CA ASN A 201 -23.59 2.11 -11.06
C ASN A 201 -24.16 1.36 -9.85
N THR A 202 -25.11 0.45 -10.12
CA THR A 202 -25.73 -0.44 -9.12
C THR A 202 -25.32 -1.90 -9.28
N ASP A 203 -24.36 -2.22 -10.15
CA ASP A 203 -23.78 -3.55 -10.20
C ASP A 203 -22.69 -3.70 -9.12
N ARG A 204 -22.97 -4.58 -8.15
CA ARG A 204 -22.05 -4.92 -7.05
C ARG A 204 -20.65 -5.27 -7.54
N ASN A 205 -20.52 -5.94 -8.68
CA ASN A 205 -19.22 -6.44 -9.15
C ASN A 205 -18.33 -5.33 -9.72
N THR A 206 -18.92 -4.22 -10.15
CA THR A 206 -18.23 -3.12 -10.83
C THR A 206 -18.31 -1.79 -10.05
N LEU A 207 -19.02 -1.77 -8.92
CA LEU A 207 -19.10 -0.62 -8.01
C LEU A 207 -17.71 -0.17 -7.53
N LYS A 208 -17.48 1.16 -7.52
CA LYS A 208 -16.21 1.79 -7.13
C LYS A 208 -15.70 1.35 -5.75
N TRP A 209 -16.62 1.23 -4.79
CA TRP A 209 -16.34 0.84 -3.42
C TRP A 209 -16.84 -0.56 -3.05
N ARG A 210 -17.00 -1.47 -4.03
CA ARG A 210 -17.48 -2.84 -3.81
C ARG A 210 -16.72 -3.61 -2.72
N TRP A 211 -15.44 -3.30 -2.54
CA TRP A 211 -14.56 -3.92 -1.54
C TRP A 211 -15.01 -3.67 -0.10
N ALA A 212 -15.78 -2.60 0.14
CA ALA A 212 -16.30 -2.24 1.45
C ALA A 212 -17.75 -2.72 1.67
N VAL A 213 -18.45 -3.14 0.62
CA VAL A 213 -19.86 -3.54 0.71
C VAL A 213 -19.93 -4.99 1.20
N ALA A 214 -20.57 -5.21 2.35
CA ALA A 214 -20.81 -6.57 2.83
C ALA A 214 -21.67 -7.39 1.85
N ALA A 215 -21.42 -8.70 1.78
CA ALA A 215 -22.04 -9.59 0.79
C ALA A 215 -23.58 -9.52 0.80
N ASN A 216 -24.18 -9.34 1.99
CA ASN A 216 -25.63 -9.31 2.19
C ASN A 216 -26.25 -7.90 2.14
N THR A 217 -25.45 -6.83 2.03
CA THR A 217 -25.99 -5.46 1.95
C THR A 217 -26.74 -5.27 0.63
N PRO A 218 -28.03 -4.91 0.58
CA PRO A 218 -28.73 -4.71 -0.69
C PRO A 218 -28.07 -3.63 -1.57
N ILE A 219 -28.15 -3.79 -2.89
CA ILE A 219 -27.70 -2.79 -3.87
C ILE A 219 -28.84 -2.63 -4.91
N PRO A 220 -29.51 -1.47 -5.00
CA PRO A 220 -29.35 -0.31 -4.13
C PRO A 220 -29.71 -0.60 -2.66
N THR A 221 -29.02 0.03 -1.72
CA THR A 221 -29.30 -0.12 -0.27
C THR A 221 -30.52 0.70 0.14
N GLN A 222 -30.68 1.88 -0.48
CA GLN A 222 -31.86 2.73 -0.36
C GLN A 222 -32.07 3.47 -1.68
N THR A 223 -33.34 3.66 -2.05
CA THR A 223 -33.79 4.43 -3.20
C THR A 223 -34.77 5.51 -2.76
N ASN A 224 -34.69 6.70 -3.35
CA ASN A 224 -35.64 7.78 -3.13
C ASN A 224 -36.97 7.42 -3.82
N PRO A 225 -38.07 7.22 -3.06
CA PRO A 225 -39.36 6.82 -3.63
C PRO A 225 -40.02 7.93 -4.48
N ASN A 226 -39.59 9.18 -4.34
CA ASN A 226 -40.11 10.31 -5.11
C ASN A 226 -38.99 11.25 -5.56
N PRO A 227 -38.45 11.07 -6.78
CA PRO A 227 -37.40 11.92 -7.35
C PRO A 227 -37.75 13.41 -7.46
N ALA A 228 -39.02 13.81 -7.31
CA ALA A 228 -39.42 15.21 -7.35
C ALA A 228 -39.10 15.97 -6.06
N VAL A 229 -38.74 15.27 -4.98
CA VAL A 229 -38.41 15.86 -3.67
C VAL A 229 -37.21 15.15 -3.05
N GLU A 230 -36.56 15.84 -2.12
CA GLU A 230 -35.48 15.28 -1.32
C GLU A 230 -35.97 14.20 -0.33
N ASP A 231 -35.17 13.15 -0.14
CA ASP A 231 -35.45 12.12 0.86
C ASP A 231 -34.70 12.39 2.17
N TYR A 232 -35.46 12.77 3.19
CA TYR A 232 -35.02 13.00 4.57
C TYR A 232 -35.42 11.87 5.53
N SER A 233 -35.74 10.67 5.02
CA SER A 233 -36.05 9.51 5.85
C SER A 233 -34.88 9.13 6.77
N ALA A 234 -35.16 8.38 7.84
CA ALA A 234 -34.10 7.84 8.68
C ALA A 234 -33.34 6.73 7.94
N SER A 235 -32.06 6.53 8.28
CA SER A 235 -31.26 5.44 7.71
C SER A 235 -31.99 4.10 7.86
N PRO A 236 -32.19 3.33 6.78
CA PRO A 236 -32.83 2.01 6.85
C PRO A 236 -31.90 0.93 7.42
N VAL A 237 -30.64 1.27 7.67
CA VAL A 237 -29.58 0.37 8.13
C VAL A 237 -28.75 1.02 9.25
N PRO A 238 -28.00 0.25 10.06
CA PRO A 238 -27.11 0.81 11.08
C PRO A 238 -26.09 1.80 10.50
N ALA A 239 -25.70 2.80 11.30
CA ALA A 239 -24.64 3.74 10.93
C ALA A 239 -23.33 3.00 10.60
N GLY A 240 -22.58 3.49 9.60
CA GLY A 240 -21.36 2.82 9.10
C GLY A 240 -21.61 1.71 8.08
N THR A 241 -22.86 1.41 7.72
CA THR A 241 -23.16 0.42 6.68
C THR A 241 -22.78 0.97 5.31
N VAL A 242 -21.76 0.39 4.68
CA VAL A 242 -21.37 0.74 3.30
C VAL A 242 -22.26 0.02 2.30
N GLY A 243 -22.83 0.80 1.38
CA GLY A 243 -23.83 0.37 0.41
C GLY A 243 -23.97 1.39 -0.73
N THR A 244 -25.18 1.56 -1.24
CA THR A 244 -25.54 2.56 -2.26
C THR A 244 -26.83 3.23 -1.83
N PHE A 245 -26.71 4.48 -1.38
CA PHE A 245 -27.84 5.27 -0.88
C PHE A 245 -28.12 6.39 -1.86
N GLU A 246 -29.35 6.49 -2.33
CA GLU A 246 -29.71 7.42 -3.38
C GLU A 246 -29.79 8.87 -2.88
N GLY A 247 -29.42 9.82 -3.73
CA GLY A 247 -29.43 11.26 -3.46
C GLY A 247 -28.02 11.81 -3.24
N ALA A 248 -27.25 11.97 -4.31
CA ALA A 248 -25.87 12.43 -4.25
C ALA A 248 -25.57 13.37 -5.42
N HIS A 249 -24.42 14.06 -5.37
CA HIS A 249 -23.95 14.95 -6.44
C HIS A 249 -24.98 16.02 -6.82
N TYR A 250 -25.72 16.53 -5.82
CA TYR A 250 -26.77 17.54 -5.96
C TYR A 250 -28.02 17.11 -6.73
N TYR A 251 -28.30 15.80 -6.82
CA TYR A 251 -29.51 15.25 -7.42
C TYR A 251 -30.33 14.46 -6.41
N HIS A 252 -31.66 14.53 -6.53
CA HIS A 252 -32.60 13.80 -5.67
C HIS A 252 -32.58 12.28 -5.90
N ALA A 253 -32.33 11.85 -7.14
CA ALA A 253 -32.30 10.46 -7.56
C ALA A 253 -31.28 10.19 -8.67
N GLY A 254 -31.00 8.92 -8.94
CA GLY A 254 -30.14 8.46 -10.04
C GLY A 254 -28.64 8.45 -9.76
N ALA A 255 -28.20 8.95 -8.59
CA ALA A 255 -26.82 8.89 -8.12
C ALA A 255 -26.78 8.41 -6.66
N TYR A 256 -25.75 7.63 -6.34
CA TYR A 256 -25.61 6.94 -5.07
C TYR A 256 -24.34 7.35 -4.33
N ARG A 257 -24.47 7.54 -3.01
CA ARG A 257 -23.38 7.69 -2.05
C ARG A 257 -23.08 6.37 -1.33
N PRO A 258 -21.85 6.19 -0.79
CA PRO A 258 -21.41 4.94 -0.21
C PRO A 258 -21.97 4.64 1.18
N GLU A 259 -22.29 5.66 1.97
CA GLU A 259 -22.89 5.52 3.29
C GLU A 259 -24.09 6.44 3.44
N TRP A 260 -24.94 6.13 4.42
CA TRP A 260 -26.10 6.99 4.71
C TRP A 260 -25.66 8.40 5.08
N ASP A 261 -24.64 8.52 5.94
CA ASP A 261 -24.15 9.77 6.46
C ASP A 261 -22.64 9.93 6.25
N CYS A 262 -22.20 11.17 6.08
CA CYS A 262 -20.81 11.52 5.78
C CYS A 262 -20.61 13.02 6.06
N LYS A 263 -19.40 13.45 6.44
CA LYS A 263 -19.06 14.88 6.59
C LYS A 263 -19.36 15.72 5.34
N MET A 264 -19.32 15.10 4.15
CA MET A 264 -19.72 15.76 2.91
C MET A 264 -21.24 15.96 2.82
N ARG A 265 -22.04 15.09 3.43
CA ARG A 265 -23.50 15.23 3.46
C ARG A 265 -23.98 16.08 4.62
N ASN A 266 -23.40 15.95 5.80
CA ASN A 266 -23.83 16.67 7.01
C ASN A 266 -22.60 17.17 7.78
N LEU A 267 -22.67 18.40 8.30
CA LEU A 267 -21.64 18.89 9.22
C LEU A 267 -21.81 18.24 10.60
N GLY A 268 -20.73 18.11 11.37
CA GLY A 268 -20.78 17.51 12.71
C GLY A 268 -20.77 15.97 12.73
N VAL A 269 -20.68 15.31 11.57
CA VAL A 269 -20.43 13.88 11.46
C VAL A 269 -19.05 13.61 10.85
N GLU A 270 -18.54 12.39 11.01
CA GLU A 270 -17.26 11.99 10.43
C GLU A 270 -17.35 11.74 8.92
N PHE A 271 -16.20 11.72 8.24
CA PHE A 271 -16.14 11.18 6.89
C PHE A 271 -16.59 9.72 6.88
N CYS A 272 -17.34 9.30 5.86
CA CYS A 272 -17.69 7.88 5.70
C CYS A 272 -16.43 7.04 5.41
N ALA A 273 -16.53 5.72 5.52
CA ALA A 273 -15.41 4.79 5.31
C ALA A 273 -14.73 4.97 3.95
N ILE A 274 -15.50 5.30 2.91
CA ILE A 274 -14.96 5.50 1.56
C ILE A 274 -14.21 6.84 1.47
N CYS A 275 -14.77 7.92 2.01
CA CYS A 275 -14.08 9.20 2.10
C CYS A 275 -12.79 9.09 2.93
N LYS A 276 -12.84 8.40 4.08
CA LYS A 276 -11.64 8.11 4.89
C LYS A 276 -10.61 7.33 4.08
N ALA A 277 -11.01 6.32 3.31
CA ALA A 277 -10.09 5.55 2.46
C ALA A 277 -9.45 6.39 1.35
N VAL A 278 -10.22 7.27 0.71
CA VAL A 278 -9.71 8.20 -0.32
C VAL A 278 -8.68 9.17 0.29
N ILE A 279 -9.00 9.76 1.45
CA ILE A 279 -8.08 10.62 2.19
C ILE A 279 -6.81 9.83 2.52
N TRP A 280 -6.92 8.66 3.15
CA TRP A 280 -5.79 7.80 3.45
C TRP A 280 -4.90 7.54 2.24
N ASN A 281 -5.49 7.18 1.10
CA ASN A 281 -4.75 6.91 -0.13
C ASN A 281 -3.99 8.12 -0.66
N ARG A 282 -4.48 9.34 -0.42
CA ARG A 282 -3.80 10.59 -0.81
C ARG A 282 -2.57 10.87 0.04
N PHE A 283 -2.63 10.58 1.35
CA PHE A 283 -1.50 10.81 2.28
C PHE A 283 -0.50 9.67 2.30
N ARG A 284 -0.92 8.46 1.94
CA ARG A 284 -0.13 7.25 2.07
C ARG A 284 1.27 7.32 1.42
N PRO A 285 1.45 7.84 0.20
CA PRO A 285 2.78 7.94 -0.41
C PRO A 285 3.72 8.91 0.31
N LEU A 286 3.21 9.74 1.23
CA LEU A 286 4.00 10.69 2.01
C LEU A 286 4.40 10.09 3.36
N MET A 287 3.67 9.07 3.81
CA MET A 287 3.98 8.36 5.04
C MET A 287 5.19 7.48 4.79
N THR A 288 6.30 7.79 5.48
CA THR A 288 7.27 6.75 5.82
C THR A 288 6.53 5.75 6.68
N GLN A 289 5.87 4.76 6.06
CA GLN A 289 5.30 3.67 6.83
C GLN A 289 6.49 2.98 7.48
N PRO A 290 6.59 2.93 8.83
CA PRO A 290 7.27 1.82 9.43
C PRO A 290 6.46 0.59 9.03
N VAL A 291 6.81 -0.03 7.89
CA VAL A 291 6.30 -1.37 7.61
C VAL A 291 6.94 -2.23 8.67
N ARG A 292 6.12 -2.49 9.70
CA ARG A 292 6.32 -3.57 10.64
C ARG A 292 6.06 -4.86 9.87
N ALA A 293 7.05 -5.27 9.10
CA ALA A 293 6.93 -6.43 8.24
C ALA A 293 6.78 -7.69 9.09
N SER A 294 6.06 -8.68 8.57
CA SER A 294 6.39 -10.07 8.84
C SER A 294 7.91 -10.28 8.74
N ALA A 295 8.44 -11.31 9.40
CA ALA A 295 9.87 -11.59 9.38
C ALA A 295 10.43 -11.98 7.99
N VAL A 296 9.56 -12.10 6.98
CA VAL A 296 9.86 -12.57 5.61
C VAL A 296 9.47 -11.50 4.59
N MET A 297 10.46 -11.03 3.81
CA MET A 297 10.27 -10.13 2.67
C MET A 297 10.55 -10.88 1.37
N SER A 298 9.79 -10.57 0.32
CA SER A 298 10.09 -11.05 -1.03
C SER A 298 10.65 -9.89 -1.84
N VAL A 299 11.74 -10.15 -2.55
CA VAL A 299 12.39 -9.17 -3.43
C VAL A 299 12.52 -9.75 -4.84
N VAL A 300 12.25 -8.92 -5.83
CA VAL A 300 12.45 -9.26 -7.24
C VAL A 300 13.08 -8.10 -7.98
N ALA A 301 13.96 -8.40 -8.92
CA ALA A 301 14.48 -7.42 -9.87
C ALA A 301 13.75 -7.61 -11.20
N ARG A 302 13.10 -6.56 -11.69
CA ARG A 302 12.51 -6.57 -13.05
C ARG A 302 13.58 -6.42 -14.12
N TYR A 303 14.59 -5.63 -13.81
CA TYR A 303 15.81 -5.40 -14.58
C TYR A 303 16.90 -4.86 -13.63
N PRO A 304 18.18 -4.80 -14.02
CA PRO A 304 19.28 -4.46 -13.12
C PRO A 304 19.14 -3.11 -12.39
N GLU A 305 18.43 -2.15 -12.94
CA GLU A 305 18.23 -0.82 -12.37
C GLU A 305 16.92 -0.68 -11.58
N HIS A 306 16.19 -1.78 -11.35
CA HIS A 306 14.89 -1.73 -10.68
C HIS A 306 14.61 -2.94 -9.79
N LEU A 307 14.17 -2.65 -8.55
CA LEU A 307 13.80 -3.64 -7.54
C LEU A 307 12.39 -3.39 -7.06
N ASP A 308 11.64 -4.46 -6.83
CA ASP A 308 10.37 -4.45 -6.14
C ASP A 308 10.50 -5.31 -4.87
N VAL A 309 10.13 -4.75 -3.73
CA VAL A 309 10.12 -5.39 -2.42
C VAL A 309 8.69 -5.52 -1.94
N PHE A 310 8.34 -6.68 -1.39
CA PHE A 310 7.02 -7.04 -0.94
C PHE A 310 7.07 -7.54 0.51
N ALA A 311 6.10 -7.08 1.30
CA ALA A 311 5.99 -7.44 2.71
C ALA A 311 4.53 -7.49 3.16
N VAL A 312 4.30 -8.07 4.33
CA VAL A 312 3.01 -8.06 5.02
C VAL A 312 3.13 -7.16 6.24
N ALA A 313 2.28 -6.13 6.34
CA ALA A 313 2.20 -5.23 7.48
C ALA A 313 1.54 -5.92 8.70
N PRO A 314 1.60 -5.37 9.94
CA PRO A 314 1.09 -6.05 11.14
C PRO A 314 -0.40 -6.30 11.16
N ASP A 315 -1.13 -5.44 10.44
CA ASP A 315 -2.56 -5.56 10.24
C ASP A 315 -2.92 -6.61 9.17
N GLY A 316 -1.93 -7.35 8.67
CA GLY A 316 -2.06 -8.37 7.64
C GLY A 316 -2.07 -7.83 6.21
N ARG A 317 -2.00 -6.50 6.01
CA ARG A 317 -2.09 -5.92 4.66
C ARG A 317 -0.85 -6.23 3.83
N CYS A 318 -1.06 -6.57 2.57
CA CYS A 318 -0.01 -6.71 1.58
C CYS A 318 0.48 -5.32 1.13
N VAL A 319 1.79 -5.10 1.23
CA VAL A 319 2.46 -3.84 0.90
C VAL A 319 3.66 -4.07 0.01
N SER A 320 4.03 -3.03 -0.74
CA SER A 320 5.19 -3.01 -1.62
C SER A 320 5.94 -1.69 -1.50
N ASP A 321 7.25 -1.73 -1.70
CA ASP A 321 8.13 -0.60 -1.98
C ASP A 321 8.96 -0.96 -3.21
N TRP A 322 9.40 0.02 -3.98
CA TRP A 322 10.25 -0.22 -5.13
C TRP A 322 11.38 0.80 -5.22
N TRP A 323 12.48 0.39 -5.82
CA TRP A 323 13.63 1.22 -6.07
C TRP A 323 13.92 1.28 -7.57
N ASP A 324 14.21 2.48 -8.05
CA ASP A 324 14.75 2.71 -9.39
C ASP A 324 16.03 3.52 -9.30
N ALA A 325 17.02 3.19 -10.12
CA ALA A 325 18.30 3.90 -10.14
C ALA A 325 18.15 5.41 -10.41
N GLY A 326 17.12 5.83 -11.14
CA GLY A 326 16.87 7.24 -11.47
C GLY A 326 16.13 8.03 -10.41
N SER A 327 15.32 7.38 -9.56
CA SER A 327 14.45 8.07 -8.59
C SER A 327 14.63 7.65 -7.13
N GLY A 328 15.44 6.62 -6.85
CA GLY A 328 15.58 6.07 -5.51
C GLY A 328 14.38 5.24 -5.08
N TRP A 329 14.21 5.08 -3.77
CA TRP A 329 13.10 4.34 -3.16
C TRP A 329 11.80 5.15 -3.17
N ALA A 330 10.72 4.53 -3.64
CA ALA A 330 9.43 5.17 -3.79
C ALA A 330 8.64 5.29 -2.48
N GLY A 331 8.97 4.47 -1.48
CA GLY A 331 8.24 4.35 -0.22
C GLY A 331 7.11 3.33 -0.29
N TRP A 332 6.75 2.79 0.87
CA TRP A 332 5.76 1.72 1.02
C TRP A 332 4.32 2.13 0.68
N PHE A 333 3.66 1.35 -0.19
CA PHE A 333 2.23 1.48 -0.53
C PHE A 333 1.50 0.12 -0.41
N SER A 334 0.16 0.09 -0.36
CA SER A 334 -0.60 -1.18 -0.33
C SER A 334 -0.96 -1.64 -1.72
N LEU A 335 -0.97 -2.95 -1.85
CA LEU A 335 -1.41 -3.68 -3.01
C LEU A 335 -2.93 -3.89 -2.96
N MET A 336 -3.70 -2.82 -3.24
CA MET A 336 -5.12 -2.86 -3.61
C MET A 336 -6.02 -3.74 -2.72
N GLY A 337 -5.87 -3.64 -1.40
CA GLY A 337 -6.73 -4.32 -0.42
C GLY A 337 -6.37 -5.79 -0.12
N GLY A 338 -5.22 -6.29 -0.58
CA GLY A 338 -4.74 -7.63 -0.21
C GLY A 338 -4.49 -7.77 1.29
N VAL A 339 -4.98 -8.87 1.88
CA VAL A 339 -4.77 -9.22 3.30
C VAL A 339 -4.35 -10.68 3.42
N ALA A 340 -3.18 -10.91 3.98
CA ALA A 340 -2.61 -12.24 4.22
C ALA A 340 -3.17 -12.88 5.51
N ALA A 341 -3.13 -14.21 5.59
CA ALA A 341 -3.64 -14.97 6.72
C ALA A 341 -2.84 -14.71 8.01
N PRO A 342 -3.51 -14.54 9.17
CA PRO A 342 -2.83 -14.49 10.45
C PRO A 342 -2.31 -15.89 10.84
N GLY A 343 -1.08 -16.00 11.35
CA GLY A 343 -0.54 -17.23 11.92
C GLY A 343 0.99 -17.25 11.99
N GLY A 344 1.58 -17.48 13.17
CA GLY A 344 3.04 -17.44 13.34
C GLY A 344 3.63 -16.09 12.91
N ALA A 345 4.57 -16.10 11.96
CA ALA A 345 5.10 -14.88 11.32
C ALA A 345 4.12 -14.22 10.31
N GLY A 346 2.96 -14.81 10.03
CA GLY A 346 2.04 -14.45 8.93
C GLY A 346 2.38 -15.20 7.64
N SER A 347 1.42 -15.35 6.73
CA SER A 347 1.69 -15.90 5.39
C SER A 347 2.43 -14.86 4.53
N PRO A 348 3.65 -15.12 4.04
CA PRO A 348 4.39 -14.12 3.27
C PRO A 348 3.78 -13.87 1.89
N ILE A 349 4.21 -12.79 1.25
CA ILE A 349 4.00 -12.56 -0.18
C ILE A 349 5.17 -13.20 -0.91
N THR A 350 4.89 -14.01 -1.94
CA THR A 350 5.90 -14.45 -2.90
C THR A 350 5.69 -13.72 -4.21
N ALA A 351 6.74 -13.11 -4.73
CA ALA A 351 6.73 -12.36 -5.97
C ALA A 351 7.64 -12.99 -7.02
N ILE A 352 7.20 -12.99 -8.26
CA ILE A 352 8.02 -13.33 -9.43
C ILE A 352 7.86 -12.26 -10.50
N SER A 353 8.93 -12.04 -11.28
CA SER A 353 8.88 -11.25 -12.50
C SER A 353 8.95 -12.20 -13.68
N ARG A 354 7.92 -12.17 -14.54
CA ARG A 354 7.93 -12.95 -15.79
C ARG A 354 8.74 -12.25 -16.87
N TYR A 355 8.71 -10.92 -16.87
CA TYR A 355 9.49 -10.02 -17.71
C TYR A 355 9.49 -8.62 -17.09
N ASP A 356 10.29 -7.71 -17.63
CA ASP A 356 10.58 -6.36 -17.11
C ASP A 356 9.34 -5.49 -16.77
N ARG A 357 8.24 -5.72 -17.47
CA ARG A 357 6.98 -4.96 -17.35
C ARG A 357 5.86 -5.73 -16.65
N HIS A 358 6.15 -6.86 -16.02
CA HIS A 358 5.13 -7.69 -15.38
C HIS A 358 5.60 -8.41 -14.12
N LEU A 359 4.72 -8.40 -13.11
CA LEU A 359 4.90 -9.08 -11.84
C LEU A 359 3.69 -9.92 -11.50
N ASP A 360 3.92 -11.07 -10.88
CA ASP A 360 2.89 -11.90 -10.28
C ASP A 360 3.19 -12.11 -8.79
N LEU A 361 2.16 -11.92 -7.96
CA LEU A 361 2.21 -12.04 -6.51
C LEU A 361 1.29 -13.15 -6.03
N PHE A 362 1.70 -13.82 -4.96
CA PHE A 362 0.97 -14.91 -4.34
C PHE A 362 1.04 -14.82 -2.82
N THR A 363 -0.08 -15.09 -2.16
CA THR A 363 -0.13 -15.24 -0.70
C THR A 363 -1.28 -16.17 -0.28
N VAL A 364 -1.28 -16.61 0.97
CA VAL A 364 -2.44 -17.26 1.59
C VAL A 364 -3.24 -16.20 2.34
N GLY A 365 -4.51 -16.02 1.99
CA GLY A 365 -5.41 -15.04 2.60
C GLY A 365 -6.05 -15.52 3.91
N THR A 366 -6.76 -14.63 4.61
CA THR A 366 -7.36 -14.89 5.94
C THR A 366 -8.39 -16.01 6.00
N ASP A 367 -8.96 -16.40 4.86
CA ASP A 367 -9.84 -17.57 4.71
C ASP A 367 -9.08 -18.88 4.41
N ASN A 368 -7.75 -18.84 4.53
CA ASN A 368 -6.78 -19.88 4.21
C ASN A 368 -6.75 -20.33 2.74
N ARG A 369 -7.32 -19.56 1.80
CA ARG A 369 -7.14 -19.81 0.36
C ARG A 369 -5.87 -19.17 -0.17
N VAL A 370 -5.38 -19.66 -1.30
CA VAL A 370 -4.32 -18.99 -2.06
C VAL A 370 -4.95 -17.89 -2.92
N TYR A 371 -4.35 -16.71 -2.89
CA TYR A 371 -4.70 -15.56 -3.72
C TYR A 371 -3.53 -15.16 -4.60
N SER A 372 -3.88 -14.59 -5.76
CA SER A 372 -2.93 -13.95 -6.66
C SER A 372 -3.35 -12.51 -6.95
N ALA A 373 -2.36 -11.66 -7.18
CA ALA A 373 -2.49 -10.36 -7.83
C ALA A 373 -1.32 -10.19 -8.80
N TRP A 374 -1.47 -9.32 -9.78
CA TRP A 374 -0.42 -9.04 -10.75
C TRP A 374 -0.31 -7.55 -11.02
N TRP A 375 0.84 -7.13 -11.55
CA TRP A 375 1.07 -5.79 -12.05
C TRP A 375 1.54 -5.86 -13.48
N ASP A 376 1.00 -4.98 -14.32
CA ASP A 376 1.49 -4.76 -15.67
C ASP A 376 1.76 -3.27 -15.88
N ALA A 377 2.87 -2.93 -16.55
CA ALA A 377 3.22 -1.53 -16.80
C ALA A 377 2.15 -0.74 -17.57
N SER A 378 1.30 -1.40 -18.36
CA SER A 378 0.24 -0.76 -19.15
C SER A 378 -1.06 -0.52 -18.37
N SER A 379 -1.36 -1.35 -17.36
CA SER A 379 -2.66 -1.32 -16.66
C SER A 379 -2.54 -1.13 -15.15
N GLY A 380 -1.32 -1.13 -14.61
CA GLY A 380 -1.07 -1.09 -13.17
C GLY A 380 -1.42 -2.40 -12.47
N TRP A 381 -1.72 -2.29 -11.18
CA TRP A 381 -2.04 -3.42 -10.29
C TRP A 381 -3.45 -3.96 -10.53
N SER A 382 -3.58 -5.28 -10.58
CA SER A 382 -4.85 -5.97 -10.49
C SER A 382 -5.41 -5.95 -9.06
N ASN A 383 -6.68 -6.32 -8.92
CA ASN A 383 -7.21 -6.74 -7.62
C ASN A 383 -6.70 -8.15 -7.27
N TRP A 384 -6.71 -8.51 -5.99
CA TRP A 384 -6.46 -9.88 -5.55
C TRP A 384 -7.64 -10.79 -5.91
N PHE A 385 -7.33 -11.99 -6.42
CA PHE A 385 -8.32 -13.01 -6.77
C PHE A 385 -7.89 -14.39 -6.27
N PRO A 386 -8.84 -15.26 -5.84
CA PRO A 386 -8.50 -16.57 -5.32
C PRO A 386 -8.10 -17.54 -6.43
N LEU A 387 -7.17 -18.45 -6.12
CA LEU A 387 -6.72 -19.52 -7.02
C LEU A 387 -7.24 -20.88 -6.55
N GLY A 388 -8.19 -21.44 -7.30
CA GLY A 388 -8.76 -22.76 -7.05
C GLY A 388 -9.53 -22.85 -5.71
N SER A 389 -9.68 -24.07 -5.19
CA SER A 389 -10.52 -24.34 -4.02
C SER A 389 -9.74 -24.67 -2.74
N ILE A 390 -8.41 -24.69 -2.80
CA ILE A 390 -7.51 -25.13 -1.71
C ILE A 390 -7.80 -24.41 -0.39
N ARG A 391 -7.56 -25.12 0.72
CA ARG A 391 -7.38 -24.53 2.04
C ARG A 391 -6.03 -24.96 2.59
N CYS A 392 -5.20 -23.97 2.87
CA CYS A 392 -3.85 -24.15 3.41
C CYS A 392 -3.88 -24.11 4.94
N ARG A 393 -2.74 -24.39 5.57
CA ARG A 393 -2.55 -24.03 6.97
C ARG A 393 -2.33 -22.51 7.08
N PRO A 394 -2.75 -21.87 8.17
CA PRO A 394 -2.37 -20.48 8.41
C PRO A 394 -0.85 -20.33 8.46
N GLY A 395 -0.29 -19.30 7.81
CA GLY A 395 1.16 -19.09 7.70
C GLY A 395 1.86 -19.90 6.60
N SER A 396 1.14 -20.68 5.79
CA SER A 396 1.72 -21.40 4.65
C SER A 396 2.32 -20.43 3.61
N VAL A 397 3.48 -20.79 3.08
CA VAL A 397 4.15 -20.11 1.96
C VAL A 397 3.59 -20.64 0.64
N VAL A 398 3.41 -19.75 -0.35
CA VAL A 398 3.12 -20.12 -1.73
C VAL A 398 4.38 -19.91 -2.56
N THR A 399 5.14 -20.97 -2.77
CA THR A 399 6.33 -20.90 -3.62
C THR A 399 5.90 -20.81 -5.08
N ALA A 400 6.48 -19.87 -5.81
CA ALA A 400 6.19 -19.64 -7.21
C ALA A 400 7.47 -19.67 -8.05
N LEU A 401 7.38 -20.21 -9.25
CA LEU A 401 8.47 -20.19 -10.22
C LEU A 401 7.93 -19.93 -11.63
N ALA A 402 8.62 -19.07 -12.38
CA ALA A 402 8.39 -18.88 -13.81
C ALA A 402 9.44 -19.68 -14.59
N ARG A 403 9.02 -20.73 -15.31
CA ARG A 403 9.94 -21.50 -16.16
C ARG A 403 10.27 -20.78 -17.48
N TYR A 404 9.35 -19.95 -17.93
CA TYR A 404 9.45 -19.02 -19.06
C TYR A 404 8.28 -18.03 -18.93
N THR A 405 8.23 -17.02 -19.82
CA THR A 405 7.27 -15.89 -19.74
C THR A 405 5.81 -16.32 -19.63
N ASP A 406 5.41 -17.43 -20.28
CA ASP A 406 4.03 -17.90 -20.33
C ASP A 406 3.75 -19.14 -19.48
N GLN A 407 4.54 -19.37 -18.42
CA GLN A 407 4.36 -20.51 -17.53
C GLN A 407 4.80 -20.24 -16.10
N ILE A 408 3.85 -20.33 -15.19
CA ILE A 408 4.08 -20.27 -13.73
C ILE A 408 3.68 -21.62 -13.13
N ASP A 409 4.49 -22.11 -12.19
CA ASP A 409 4.11 -23.23 -11.33
C ASP A 409 4.14 -22.79 -9.86
N LEU A 410 3.10 -23.16 -9.13
CA LEU A 410 2.90 -22.84 -7.71
C LEU A 410 2.98 -24.11 -6.87
N PHE A 411 3.52 -23.96 -5.66
CA PHE A 411 3.65 -25.03 -4.67
C PHE A 411 3.28 -24.52 -3.29
N THR A 412 2.47 -25.29 -2.57
CA THR A 412 2.14 -25.02 -1.16
C THR A 412 1.67 -26.29 -0.46
N THR A 413 1.16 -26.17 0.75
CA THR A 413 0.57 -27.29 1.51
C THR A 413 -0.91 -27.05 1.79
N ASP A 414 -1.74 -28.08 1.66
CA ASP A 414 -3.10 -28.02 2.17
C ASP A 414 -3.16 -28.09 3.71
N GLN A 415 -4.36 -28.01 4.28
CA GLN A 415 -4.58 -28.06 5.74
C GLN A 415 -4.05 -29.34 6.40
N SER A 416 -4.01 -30.45 5.66
CA SER A 416 -3.46 -31.74 6.12
C SER A 416 -1.94 -31.85 5.93
N GLY A 417 -1.30 -30.85 5.32
CA GLY A 417 0.13 -30.83 5.02
C GLY A 417 0.49 -31.53 3.72
N ARG A 418 -0.49 -31.94 2.91
CA ARG A 418 -0.23 -32.52 1.59
C ARG A 418 0.41 -31.47 0.70
N THR A 419 1.46 -31.84 -0.03
CA THR A 419 2.15 -30.95 -0.96
C THR A 419 1.33 -30.79 -2.24
N MET A 420 0.88 -29.57 -2.53
CA MET A 420 -0.03 -29.27 -3.62
C MET A 420 0.68 -28.46 -4.70
N THR A 421 0.28 -28.66 -5.96
CA THR A 421 0.71 -27.84 -7.10
C THR A 421 -0.47 -27.30 -7.89
N MET A 422 -0.28 -26.11 -8.47
CA MET A 422 -1.18 -25.47 -9.44
C MET A 422 -0.31 -24.71 -10.44
N TRP A 423 -0.79 -24.50 -11.66
CA TRP A 423 0.00 -23.82 -12.69
C TRP A 423 -0.86 -22.83 -13.48
N TRP A 424 -0.18 -21.90 -14.13
CA TRP A 424 -0.75 -20.99 -15.13
C TRP A 424 0.01 -21.16 -16.43
N ASN A 425 -0.72 -21.10 -17.55
CA ASN A 425 -0.10 -20.98 -18.87
C ASN A 425 -0.79 -19.88 -19.70
N GLY A 426 -0.02 -19.19 -20.56
CA GLY A 426 -0.50 -18.03 -21.31
C GLY A 426 -1.69 -18.32 -22.25
N GLY A 427 -1.80 -19.55 -22.78
CA GLY A 427 -2.88 -19.93 -23.70
C GLY A 427 -4.16 -20.44 -23.04
N GLY A 428 -4.11 -20.83 -21.76
CA GLY A 428 -5.18 -21.54 -21.06
C GLY A 428 -5.50 -21.01 -19.67
N GLY A 429 -4.75 -20.02 -19.18
CA GLY A 429 -4.95 -19.42 -17.87
C GLY A 429 -4.51 -20.32 -16.72
N TRP A 430 -5.07 -20.05 -15.53
CA TRP A 430 -4.85 -20.86 -14.33
C TRP A 430 -5.52 -22.23 -14.49
N ALA A 431 -4.85 -23.28 -14.00
CA ALA A 431 -5.45 -24.60 -13.86
C ALA A 431 -6.77 -24.53 -13.06
N ARG A 432 -7.70 -25.46 -13.30
CA ARG A 432 -9.02 -25.40 -12.66
C ARG A 432 -8.95 -25.52 -11.13
N ASP A 433 -8.07 -26.38 -10.63
CA ASP A 433 -7.88 -26.59 -9.19
C ASP A 433 -6.49 -27.15 -8.87
N TRP A 434 -6.17 -27.21 -7.58
CA TRP A 434 -4.90 -27.72 -7.05
C TRP A 434 -4.83 -29.25 -7.12
N VAL A 435 -3.64 -29.76 -7.42
CA VAL A 435 -3.33 -31.18 -7.56
C VAL A 435 -2.38 -31.62 -6.45
N HIS A 436 -2.69 -32.73 -5.76
CA HIS A 436 -1.77 -33.32 -4.79
C HIS A 436 -0.60 -34.00 -5.51
N ILE A 437 0.63 -33.67 -5.12
CA ILE A 437 1.83 -34.37 -5.55
C ILE A 437 1.94 -35.65 -4.71
N GLY A 438 1.54 -36.77 -5.30
CA GLY A 438 1.29 -38.03 -4.59
C GLY A 438 2.42 -38.46 -3.65
N GLY A 439 2.07 -38.74 -2.39
CA GLY A 439 3.00 -39.20 -1.35
C GLY A 439 3.68 -38.08 -0.53
N GLY A 440 3.59 -36.82 -0.95
CA GLY A 440 4.22 -35.71 -0.24
C GLY A 440 3.38 -35.20 0.92
N ILE A 441 3.96 -35.19 2.13
CA ILE A 441 3.40 -34.62 3.35
C ILE A 441 4.50 -33.82 4.06
N ALA A 442 4.32 -32.50 4.14
CA ALA A 442 5.25 -31.61 4.84
C ALA A 442 4.94 -31.53 6.34
N ALA A 443 5.99 -31.36 7.15
CA ALA A 443 5.88 -31.00 8.56
C ALA A 443 5.12 -29.68 8.75
N SER A 444 4.62 -29.45 9.96
CA SER A 444 3.91 -28.20 10.27
C SER A 444 4.88 -27.02 10.24
N GLY A 445 4.60 -26.05 9.36
CA GLY A 445 5.44 -24.85 9.17
C GLY A 445 6.45 -24.98 8.03
N ALA A 446 6.78 -26.19 7.57
CA ALA A 446 7.72 -26.39 6.47
C ALA A 446 7.12 -25.93 5.13
N PRO A 447 7.79 -25.02 4.39
CA PRO A 447 7.40 -24.70 3.03
C PRO A 447 7.76 -25.83 2.05
N VAL A 448 7.15 -25.79 0.87
CA VAL A 448 7.59 -26.57 -0.30
C VAL A 448 8.41 -25.63 -1.17
N THR A 449 9.73 -25.78 -1.22
CA THR A 449 10.60 -24.98 -2.09
C THR A 449 10.77 -25.67 -3.43
N ALA A 450 11.10 -24.90 -4.47
CA ALA A 450 11.16 -25.40 -5.82
C ALA A 450 12.21 -24.65 -6.65
N VAL A 451 12.80 -25.36 -7.62
CA VAL A 451 13.72 -24.77 -8.61
C VAL A 451 13.48 -25.42 -9.96
N ALA A 452 13.55 -24.63 -11.03
CA ALA A 452 13.59 -25.15 -12.39
C ALA A 452 15.05 -25.21 -12.87
N ARG A 453 15.57 -26.41 -13.09
CA ARG A 453 16.90 -26.58 -13.69
C ARG A 453 16.88 -26.42 -15.20
N ARG A 454 15.74 -26.74 -15.83
CA ARG A 454 15.50 -26.63 -17.27
C ARG A 454 14.03 -26.22 -17.47
N PRO A 455 13.66 -25.63 -18.62
CA PRO A 455 12.27 -25.22 -18.87
C PRO A 455 11.24 -26.35 -18.76
N HIS A 456 11.65 -27.62 -18.86
CA HIS A 456 10.75 -28.79 -18.79
C HIS A 456 11.09 -29.73 -17.63
N HIS A 457 11.85 -29.25 -16.65
CA HIS A 457 12.26 -30.04 -15.49
C HIS A 457 12.38 -29.16 -14.24
N LEU A 458 11.69 -29.56 -13.17
CA LEU A 458 11.75 -28.89 -11.88
C LEU A 458 11.96 -29.89 -10.75
N ASP A 459 12.62 -29.44 -9.70
CA ASP A 459 12.87 -30.18 -8.47
C ASP A 459 12.21 -29.42 -7.31
N ILE A 460 11.54 -30.15 -6.41
CA ILE A 460 10.92 -29.60 -5.21
C ILE A 460 11.46 -30.26 -3.96
N PHE A 461 11.43 -29.53 -2.85
CA PHE A 461 11.98 -29.95 -1.57
C PHE A 461 11.07 -29.54 -0.42
N THR A 462 11.03 -30.35 0.63
CA THR A 462 10.37 -29.99 1.89
C THR A 462 10.94 -30.79 3.05
N VAL A 463 10.67 -30.33 4.28
CA VAL A 463 10.90 -31.13 5.49
C VAL A 463 9.64 -31.97 5.76
N GLY A 464 9.81 -33.29 5.82
CA GLY A 464 8.74 -34.24 6.11
C GLY A 464 8.37 -34.29 7.59
N THR A 465 7.26 -34.95 7.93
CA THR A 465 6.77 -35.09 9.32
C THR A 465 7.68 -35.87 10.27
N ASP A 466 8.69 -36.55 9.74
CA ASP A 466 9.77 -37.22 10.47
C ASP A 466 11.04 -36.35 10.59
N ASN A 467 10.93 -35.05 10.26
CA ASN A 467 12.00 -34.06 10.28
C ASN A 467 13.18 -34.35 9.33
N ARG A 468 12.98 -35.18 8.30
CA ARG A 468 13.97 -35.39 7.23
C ARG A 468 13.69 -34.51 6.02
N VAL A 469 14.71 -34.26 5.20
CA VAL A 469 14.56 -33.57 3.92
C VAL A 469 14.11 -34.57 2.86
N TYR A 470 13.07 -34.22 2.11
CA TYR A 470 12.58 -34.99 0.98
C TYR A 470 12.63 -34.18 -0.30
N SER A 471 12.77 -34.88 -1.42
CA SER A 471 12.67 -34.31 -2.76
C SER A 471 11.73 -35.11 -3.63
N ALA A 472 11.10 -34.41 -4.57
CA ALA A 472 10.47 -34.98 -5.75
C ALA A 472 10.82 -34.10 -6.95
N TRP A 473 10.73 -34.64 -8.15
CA TRP A 473 10.97 -33.89 -9.38
C TRP A 473 9.86 -34.14 -10.38
N TRP A 474 9.70 -33.20 -11.32
CA TRP A 474 8.78 -33.32 -12.43
C TRP A 474 9.54 -33.17 -13.75
N ASP A 475 9.23 -34.04 -14.70
CA ASP A 475 9.66 -33.93 -16.09
C ASP A 475 8.44 -33.96 -17.00
N GLN A 476 8.44 -33.15 -18.05
CA GLN A 476 7.30 -33.07 -18.97
C GLN A 476 6.93 -34.42 -19.61
N ARG A 477 7.90 -35.34 -19.78
CA ARG A 477 7.67 -36.62 -20.44
C ARG A 477 7.13 -37.69 -19.50
N SER A 478 7.54 -37.68 -18.23
CA SER A 478 7.22 -38.72 -17.26
C SER A 478 6.29 -38.27 -16.13
N GLY A 479 6.03 -36.97 -16.03
CA GLY A 479 5.30 -36.38 -14.91
C GLY A 479 6.14 -36.37 -13.63
N TRP A 480 5.43 -36.41 -12.50
CA TRP A 480 6.03 -36.39 -11.17
C TRP A 480 6.70 -37.72 -10.82
N SER A 481 7.88 -37.64 -10.21
CA SER A 481 8.49 -38.76 -9.51
C SER A 481 7.74 -39.09 -8.22
N GLY A 482 8.07 -40.24 -7.61
CA GLY A 482 7.79 -40.44 -6.19
C GLY A 482 8.69 -39.56 -5.32
N TRP A 483 8.25 -39.28 -4.09
CA TRP A 483 9.08 -38.62 -3.08
C TRP A 483 10.16 -39.56 -2.56
N PHE A 484 11.38 -39.04 -2.39
CA PHE A 484 12.52 -39.77 -1.85
C PHE A 484 13.30 -38.92 -0.83
N PRO A 485 13.88 -39.54 0.21
CA PRO A 485 14.62 -38.81 1.24
C PRO A 485 16.02 -38.42 0.77
N ILE A 486 16.47 -37.23 1.15
CA ILE A 486 17.88 -36.80 1.09
C ILE A 486 18.49 -37.08 2.46
N ASN A 487 19.11 -38.25 2.58
CA ASN A 487 19.54 -38.82 3.85
C ASN A 487 20.65 -38.02 4.56
N GLY A 488 20.80 -38.27 5.86
CA GLY A 488 21.93 -37.76 6.65
C GLY A 488 21.68 -36.43 7.39
N ILE A 489 20.43 -36.00 7.53
CA ILE A 489 20.06 -34.80 8.29
C ILE A 489 18.75 -35.00 9.08
N THR A 490 18.66 -34.32 10.22
CA THR A 490 17.42 -34.12 10.97
C THR A 490 17.26 -32.62 11.17
N CYS A 491 16.19 -32.06 10.61
CA CYS A 491 15.92 -30.62 10.60
C CYS A 491 14.97 -30.24 11.73
N ARG A 492 14.74 -28.94 11.89
CA ARG A 492 13.54 -28.49 12.61
C ARG A 492 12.32 -28.73 11.73
N PRO A 493 11.13 -28.97 12.31
CA PRO A 493 9.92 -29.22 11.54
C PRO A 493 9.46 -28.03 10.69
N ASP A 494 9.90 -26.81 11.00
CA ASP A 494 9.54 -25.57 10.31
C ASP A 494 10.65 -25.05 9.37
N SER A 495 11.77 -25.77 9.24
CA SER A 495 12.91 -25.30 8.43
C SER A 495 12.58 -25.23 6.94
N THR A 496 13.02 -24.14 6.32
CA THR A 496 13.07 -24.03 4.85
C THR A 496 14.26 -24.82 4.29
N VAL A 497 14.04 -25.56 3.20
CA VAL A 497 15.11 -26.17 2.40
C VAL A 497 15.38 -25.27 1.21
N THR A 498 16.31 -24.33 1.36
CA THR A 498 16.68 -23.41 0.28
C THR A 498 17.47 -24.16 -0.78
N VAL A 499 17.11 -23.97 -2.05
CA VAL A 499 17.77 -24.62 -3.18
C VAL A 499 18.23 -23.58 -4.19
N VAL A 500 19.45 -23.75 -4.70
CA VAL A 500 20.00 -22.95 -5.79
C VAL A 500 20.45 -23.89 -6.91
N ALA A 501 20.05 -23.60 -8.15
CA ALA A 501 20.61 -24.23 -9.34
C ALA A 501 21.69 -23.34 -9.95
N ARG A 502 22.96 -23.68 -9.77
CA ARG A 502 24.08 -22.90 -10.36
C ARG A 502 24.18 -23.06 -11.86
N HIS A 503 23.73 -24.21 -12.35
CA HIS A 503 23.54 -24.56 -13.76
C HIS A 503 22.62 -25.80 -13.84
N PRO A 504 22.12 -26.20 -15.03
CA PRO A 504 21.11 -27.27 -15.15
C PRO A 504 21.48 -28.65 -14.58
N ASP A 505 22.75 -28.87 -14.30
CA ASP A 505 23.31 -30.16 -13.89
C ASP A 505 23.88 -30.14 -12.46
N GLN A 506 23.59 -29.08 -11.69
CA GLN A 506 24.08 -28.90 -10.33
C GLN A 506 23.06 -28.16 -9.46
N LEU A 507 22.75 -28.78 -8.32
CA LEU A 507 21.95 -28.17 -7.25
C LEU A 507 22.78 -28.10 -5.97
N ASP A 508 22.56 -27.02 -5.23
CA ASP A 508 23.09 -26.86 -3.88
C ASP A 508 21.93 -26.55 -2.94
N LEU A 509 21.83 -27.33 -1.86
CA LEU A 509 20.79 -27.23 -0.85
C LEU A 509 21.37 -26.65 0.44
N PHE A 510 20.56 -25.84 1.12
CA PHE A 510 20.89 -25.19 2.39
C PHE A 510 19.70 -25.26 3.34
N THR A 511 19.94 -25.63 4.59
CA THR A 511 18.91 -25.63 5.64
C THR A 511 19.55 -25.58 7.02
N THR A 512 18.74 -25.57 8.08
CA THR A 512 19.20 -25.71 9.46
C THR A 512 18.86 -27.08 10.01
N ASP A 513 19.82 -27.74 10.65
CA ASP A 513 19.52 -28.96 11.40
C ASP A 513 18.76 -28.65 12.72
N SER A 514 18.39 -29.70 13.46
CA SER A 514 17.67 -29.58 14.73
C SER A 514 18.41 -28.79 15.83
N ASN A 515 19.72 -28.58 15.67
CA ASN A 515 20.54 -27.77 16.58
C ASN A 515 20.81 -26.36 16.03
N GLY A 516 20.16 -25.97 14.92
CA GLY A 516 20.35 -24.68 14.27
C GLY A 516 21.63 -24.56 13.45
N ARG A 517 22.40 -25.65 13.25
CA ARG A 517 23.61 -25.62 12.43
C ARG A 517 23.23 -25.42 10.97
N ILE A 518 23.96 -24.56 10.28
CA ILE A 518 23.75 -24.28 8.85
C ILE A 518 24.38 -25.41 8.05
N MET A 519 23.55 -26.22 7.41
CA MET A 519 23.93 -27.44 6.71
C MET A 519 23.78 -27.26 5.20
N SER A 520 24.68 -27.90 4.46
CA SER A 520 24.59 -27.98 3.00
C SER A 520 24.82 -29.40 2.49
N THR A 521 24.23 -29.68 1.33
CA THR A 521 24.49 -30.85 0.48
C THR A 521 24.31 -30.43 -0.97
N TRP A 522 24.69 -31.28 -1.92
CA TRP A 522 24.58 -30.98 -3.34
C TRP A 522 24.18 -32.21 -4.15
N TRP A 523 23.69 -31.94 -5.36
CA TRP A 523 23.43 -32.94 -6.39
C TRP A 523 24.11 -32.53 -7.68
N ASN A 524 24.67 -33.50 -8.41
CA ASN A 524 25.06 -33.29 -9.80
C ASN A 524 24.61 -34.45 -10.70
N SER A 525 24.46 -34.17 -12.00
CA SER A 525 23.92 -35.14 -12.95
C SER A 525 24.78 -36.39 -13.14
N THR A 526 26.09 -36.32 -12.87
CA THR A 526 27.03 -37.44 -13.04
C THR A 526 27.13 -38.38 -11.85
N GLY A 527 26.96 -37.84 -10.63
CA GLY A 527 27.21 -38.53 -9.37
C GLY A 527 25.98 -38.67 -8.47
N GLY A 528 24.88 -38.00 -8.81
CA GLY A 528 23.69 -37.94 -7.97
C GLY A 528 23.88 -37.05 -6.75
N TRP A 529 23.15 -37.36 -5.67
CA TRP A 529 23.26 -36.67 -4.40
C TRP A 529 24.59 -37.00 -3.70
N ALA A 530 25.18 -36.00 -3.05
CA ALA A 530 26.35 -36.19 -2.20
C ALA A 530 26.07 -37.22 -1.08
N GLN A 531 27.14 -37.85 -0.57
CA GLN A 531 27.03 -38.94 0.42
C GLN A 531 26.45 -38.49 1.77
N GLY A 532 26.43 -37.19 2.06
CA GLY A 532 25.86 -36.64 3.29
C GLY A 532 25.91 -35.13 3.34
N TRP A 533 25.36 -34.59 4.42
CA TRP A 533 25.34 -33.16 4.71
C TRP A 533 26.60 -32.74 5.47
N PHE A 534 27.07 -31.52 5.23
CA PHE A 534 28.18 -30.91 5.95
C PHE A 534 27.77 -29.55 6.52
N GLN A 535 28.38 -29.15 7.63
CA GLN A 535 28.13 -27.83 8.21
C GLN A 535 28.94 -26.76 7.47
N VAL A 536 28.29 -25.68 7.05
CA VAL A 536 28.93 -24.59 6.32
C VAL A 536 29.72 -23.72 7.29
N SER A 537 31.05 -23.84 7.26
CA SER A 537 32.00 -23.00 8.02
C SER A 537 31.66 -22.86 9.51
N GLY A 538 31.12 -23.90 10.15
CA GLY A 538 30.73 -23.87 11.57
C GLY A 538 29.51 -22.98 11.89
N GLY A 539 28.78 -22.50 10.88
CA GLY A 539 27.67 -21.55 11.04
C GLY A 539 26.50 -22.11 11.85
N VAL A 540 25.87 -21.24 12.64
CA VAL A 540 24.68 -21.52 13.44
C VAL A 540 23.73 -20.32 13.32
N ALA A 541 22.48 -20.60 12.92
CA ALA A 541 21.43 -19.59 12.78
C ALA A 541 20.73 -19.31 14.12
N SER A 542 20.12 -18.13 14.26
CA SER A 542 19.13 -17.88 15.31
C SER A 542 18.00 -18.92 15.22
N PRO A 543 17.42 -19.37 16.35
CA PRO A 543 16.24 -20.21 16.30
C PRO A 543 15.11 -19.53 15.49
N GLY A 544 14.62 -20.21 14.45
CA GLY A 544 13.55 -19.74 13.56
C GLY A 544 14.05 -19.20 12.23
N SER A 545 15.35 -18.87 12.14
CA SER A 545 15.89 -18.20 10.97
C SER A 545 16.19 -19.18 9.85
N ASP A 546 15.71 -18.82 8.66
CA ASP A 546 16.03 -19.52 7.42
C ASP A 546 17.42 -19.14 6.90
N VAL A 547 17.98 -20.03 6.07
CA VAL A 547 19.22 -19.78 5.34
C VAL A 547 18.86 -19.34 3.93
N THR A 548 19.16 -18.10 3.58
CA THR A 548 18.98 -17.60 2.21
C THR A 548 20.26 -17.84 1.42
N ALA A 549 20.12 -18.32 0.19
CA ALA A 549 21.22 -18.61 -0.70
C ALA A 549 20.96 -17.99 -2.07
N ILE A 550 21.97 -17.34 -2.64
CA ILE A 550 21.93 -16.82 -4.00
C ILE A 550 23.19 -17.26 -4.77
N ALA A 551 23.06 -17.40 -6.09
CA ALA A 551 24.20 -17.51 -6.98
C ALA A 551 24.38 -16.18 -7.74
N ARG A 552 25.58 -15.59 -7.67
CA ARG A 552 25.95 -14.42 -8.47
C ARG A 552 26.29 -14.81 -9.91
N TYR A 553 26.88 -15.99 -10.06
CA TYR A 553 27.25 -16.65 -11.31
C TYR A 553 27.51 -18.14 -11.01
N THR A 554 27.69 -18.97 -12.05
CA THR A 554 27.78 -20.43 -11.93
C THR A 554 28.81 -20.96 -10.92
N GLY A 555 29.92 -20.25 -10.74
CA GLY A 555 31.01 -20.64 -9.84
C GLY A 555 30.97 -19.99 -8.46
N HIS A 556 29.87 -19.32 -8.06
CA HIS A 556 29.85 -18.56 -6.82
C HIS A 556 28.49 -18.59 -6.12
N LEU A 557 28.53 -18.71 -4.79
CA LEU A 557 27.36 -18.71 -3.92
C LEU A 557 27.59 -17.75 -2.75
N ASP A 558 26.54 -17.05 -2.36
CA ASP A 558 26.48 -16.27 -1.12
C ASP A 558 25.34 -16.80 -0.25
N LEU A 559 25.62 -16.97 1.04
CA LEU A 559 24.63 -17.31 2.06
C LEU A 559 24.40 -16.13 2.98
N PHE A 560 23.16 -16.00 3.44
CA PHE A 560 22.74 -14.98 4.38
C PHE A 560 21.86 -15.56 5.48
N VAL A 561 22.07 -15.10 6.72
CA VAL A 561 21.34 -15.60 7.89
C VAL A 561 21.29 -14.55 9.00
N ILE A 562 20.29 -14.63 9.86
CA ILE A 562 20.32 -13.98 11.17
C ILE A 562 21.02 -14.93 12.16
N GLY A 563 22.14 -14.49 12.72
CA GLY A 563 22.94 -15.23 13.70
C GLY A 563 22.28 -15.27 15.09
N THR A 564 22.80 -16.12 15.97
CA THR A 564 22.29 -16.30 17.35
C THR A 564 22.41 -15.06 18.24
N ASP A 565 23.21 -14.06 17.84
CA ASP A 565 23.35 -12.74 18.45
C ASP A 565 22.49 -11.67 17.75
N ASN A 566 21.53 -12.10 16.92
CA ASN A 566 20.61 -11.27 16.12
C ASN A 566 21.28 -10.41 15.04
N ARG A 567 22.56 -10.65 14.74
CA ARG A 567 23.25 -9.95 13.67
C ARG A 567 23.03 -10.60 12.31
N VAL A 568 23.12 -9.80 11.25
CA VAL A 568 23.08 -10.27 9.87
C VAL A 568 24.47 -10.78 9.49
N TYR A 569 24.57 -12.05 9.10
CA TYR A 569 25.81 -12.67 8.66
C TYR A 569 25.75 -13.09 7.21
N SER A 570 26.91 -13.09 6.58
CA SER A 570 27.12 -13.70 5.27
C SER A 570 28.35 -14.59 5.28
N THR A 571 28.35 -15.57 4.38
CA THR A 571 29.52 -16.31 3.93
C THR A 571 29.38 -16.59 2.44
N TRP A 572 30.46 -16.97 1.79
CA TRP A 572 30.48 -17.24 0.36
C TRP A 572 31.32 -18.46 0.02
N TRP A 573 31.08 -19.01 -1.16
CA TRP A 573 31.84 -20.09 -1.76
C TRP A 573 32.18 -19.76 -3.21
N HIS A 574 33.37 -20.15 -3.63
CA HIS A 574 33.79 -20.10 -5.02
C HIS A 574 34.31 -21.47 -5.46
N GLU A 575 34.06 -21.82 -6.72
CA GLU A 575 34.50 -23.08 -7.32
C GLU A 575 36.02 -23.28 -7.20
N GLY A 576 36.45 -24.49 -6.81
CA GLY A 576 37.85 -24.79 -6.53
C GLY A 576 38.39 -24.25 -5.20
N GLY A 577 37.56 -23.55 -4.41
CA GLY A 577 37.88 -23.09 -3.06
C GLY A 577 37.04 -23.77 -1.96
N ASN A 578 37.35 -23.41 -0.71
CA ASN A 578 36.53 -23.73 0.46
C ASN A 578 35.53 -22.61 0.73
N TRP A 579 34.50 -22.90 1.53
CA TRP A 579 33.64 -21.87 2.10
C TRP A 579 34.44 -20.88 2.93
N ALA A 580 34.13 -19.59 2.82
CA ALA A 580 34.71 -18.55 3.64
C ALA A 580 34.23 -18.65 5.10
N ALA A 581 34.95 -17.97 6.01
CA ALA A 581 34.45 -17.76 7.36
C ALA A 581 33.21 -16.84 7.35
N TRP A 582 32.28 -17.07 8.25
CA TRP A 582 31.14 -16.18 8.45
C TRP A 582 31.61 -14.80 8.92
N PHE A 583 31.06 -13.74 8.32
CA PHE A 583 31.34 -12.36 8.69
C PHE A 583 30.04 -11.57 8.85
N ASN A 584 30.06 -10.58 9.72
CA ASN A 584 28.91 -9.70 9.94
C ASN A 584 28.80 -8.69 8.79
N VAL A 585 27.60 -8.55 8.24
CA VAL A 585 27.32 -7.64 7.13
C VAL A 585 27.11 -6.23 7.71
N SER A 586 28.17 -5.40 7.66
CA SER A 586 28.14 -3.96 8.01
C SER A 586 27.45 -3.59 9.32
N GLY A 587 27.59 -4.40 10.38
CA GLY A 587 26.95 -4.14 11.67
C GLY A 587 25.46 -4.46 11.74
N GLY A 588 24.90 -5.09 10.70
CA GLY A 588 23.46 -5.31 10.55
C GLY A 588 22.85 -6.10 11.69
N VAL A 589 21.63 -5.71 12.06
CA VAL A 589 20.82 -6.35 13.10
C VAL A 589 19.47 -6.72 12.49
N GLY A 590 19.06 -7.97 12.67
CA GLY A 590 17.76 -8.46 12.24
C GLY A 590 16.97 -9.08 13.39
N LYS A 591 15.68 -9.28 13.17
CA LYS A 591 14.79 -9.87 14.15
C LYS A 591 15.17 -11.33 14.44
N PRO A 592 15.21 -11.78 15.71
CA PRO A 592 15.44 -13.18 16.05
C PRO A 592 14.44 -14.09 15.32
N GLY A 593 14.95 -15.15 14.70
CA GLY A 593 14.13 -16.07 13.93
C GLY A 593 13.60 -15.51 12.60
N GLY A 594 14.06 -14.33 12.19
CA GLY A 594 13.71 -13.74 10.90
C GLY A 594 14.56 -14.23 9.74
N GLN A 595 14.15 -13.86 8.53
CA GLN A 595 14.84 -14.16 7.29
C GLN A 595 15.68 -12.96 6.84
N VAL A 596 16.78 -13.25 6.14
CA VAL A 596 17.49 -12.27 5.31
C VAL A 596 17.08 -12.48 3.86
N ALA A 597 16.33 -11.57 3.25
CA ALA A 597 16.03 -11.66 1.82
C ALA A 597 17.20 -11.07 1.02
N ALA A 598 17.61 -11.74 -0.05
CA ALA A 598 18.76 -11.32 -0.84
C ALA A 598 18.53 -11.58 -2.32
N ILE A 599 19.07 -10.70 -3.17
CA ILE A 599 19.03 -10.85 -4.62
C ILE A 599 20.35 -10.37 -5.23
N SER A 600 20.81 -11.06 -6.27
CA SER A 600 21.87 -10.56 -7.14
C SER A 600 21.24 -10.02 -8.42
N ARG A 601 21.36 -8.71 -8.64
CA ARG A 601 20.84 -8.05 -9.85
C ARG A 601 21.76 -8.25 -11.05
N VAL A 602 23.06 -8.21 -10.78
CA VAL A 602 24.16 -8.50 -11.71
C VAL A 602 25.29 -9.15 -10.91
N ALA A 603 26.25 -9.77 -11.61
CA ALA A 603 27.31 -10.54 -10.98
C ALA A 603 28.08 -9.76 -9.90
N GLU A 604 28.23 -8.43 -10.00
CA GLU A 604 28.95 -7.60 -9.03
C GLU A 604 28.04 -6.73 -8.15
N GLN A 605 26.77 -7.11 -7.99
CA GLN A 605 25.80 -6.38 -7.18
C GLN A 605 24.86 -7.34 -6.42
N ILE A 606 24.80 -7.17 -5.10
CA ILE A 606 23.86 -7.87 -4.22
C ILE A 606 23.10 -6.83 -3.42
N ASP A 607 21.80 -7.02 -3.26
CA ASP A 607 20.96 -6.23 -2.36
C ASP A 607 20.33 -7.16 -1.33
N VAL A 608 20.38 -6.73 -0.07
CA VAL A 608 19.96 -7.50 1.09
C VAL A 608 18.92 -6.72 1.88
N PHE A 609 17.91 -7.42 2.39
CA PHE A 609 16.76 -6.87 3.07
C PHE A 609 16.49 -7.67 4.35
N VAL A 610 16.25 -6.97 5.47
CA VAL A 610 15.91 -7.59 6.75
C VAL A 610 14.85 -6.81 7.50
N THR A 611 14.04 -7.52 8.28
CA THR A 611 13.21 -6.90 9.31
C THR A 611 14.08 -6.74 10.56
N GLY A 612 14.26 -5.50 11.03
CA GLY A 612 15.03 -5.16 12.22
C GLY A 612 14.34 -5.61 13.52
N THR A 613 15.06 -5.51 14.64
CA THR A 613 14.51 -5.80 15.99
C THR A 613 13.45 -4.80 16.44
N ASP A 614 13.39 -3.65 15.80
CA ASP A 614 12.37 -2.60 15.93
C ASP A 614 11.17 -2.82 15.00
N ASP A 615 11.10 -3.99 14.36
CA ASP A 615 10.14 -4.39 13.33
C ASP A 615 10.24 -3.63 11.99
N LEU A 616 11.19 -2.70 11.80
CA LEU A 616 11.27 -1.92 10.56
C LEU A 616 11.99 -2.68 9.45
N ALA A 617 11.64 -2.39 8.19
CA ALA A 617 12.36 -2.93 7.04
C ALA A 617 13.65 -2.14 6.77
N TYR A 618 14.76 -2.84 6.66
CA TYR A 618 16.08 -2.28 6.35
C TYR A 618 16.67 -2.93 5.12
N SER A 619 17.54 -2.20 4.44
CA SER A 619 18.34 -2.72 3.35
C SER A 619 19.80 -2.30 3.47
N THR A 620 20.66 -3.08 2.83
CA THR A 620 22.04 -2.74 2.49
C THR A 620 22.36 -3.40 1.16
N TRP A 621 23.48 -3.02 0.55
CA TRP A 621 23.94 -3.60 -0.71
C TRP A 621 25.44 -3.83 -0.68
N TRP A 622 25.89 -4.72 -1.56
CA TRP A 622 27.30 -4.96 -1.85
C TRP A 622 27.57 -4.68 -3.32
N ASN A 623 28.73 -4.08 -3.60
CA ASN A 623 29.26 -4.01 -4.95
C ASN A 623 30.73 -4.42 -5.03
N GLY A 624 31.15 -4.96 -6.18
CA GLY A 624 32.51 -5.49 -6.37
C GLY A 624 33.64 -4.48 -6.20
N ALA A 625 33.38 -3.19 -6.43
CA ALA A 625 34.40 -2.14 -6.38
C ALA A 625 34.56 -1.52 -4.97
N GLY A 626 33.50 -1.51 -4.18
CA GLY A 626 33.38 -0.74 -2.94
C GLY A 626 32.98 -1.57 -1.72
N GLY A 627 32.65 -2.85 -1.90
CA GLY A 627 32.27 -3.74 -0.80
C GLY A 627 30.84 -3.48 -0.30
N TRP A 628 30.60 -3.80 0.98
CA TRP A 628 29.31 -3.64 1.64
C TRP A 628 29.06 -2.19 2.05
N ALA A 629 27.88 -1.68 1.75
CA ALA A 629 27.38 -0.40 2.25
C ALA A 629 26.90 -0.48 3.71
N GLY A 630 26.64 0.68 4.31
CA GLY A 630 25.95 0.76 5.60
C GLY A 630 24.46 0.46 5.45
N TRP A 631 23.83 -0.01 6.54
CA TRP A 631 22.39 -0.25 6.57
C TRP A 631 21.60 1.05 6.58
N PHE A 632 20.47 1.05 5.88
CA PHE A 632 19.51 2.15 5.85
C PHE A 632 18.09 1.58 5.96
N GLN A 633 17.20 2.35 6.56
CA GLN A 633 15.78 1.99 6.66
C GLN A 633 15.12 2.18 5.28
N LEU A 634 14.29 1.21 4.86
CA LEU A 634 13.47 1.36 3.66
C LEU A 634 12.35 2.38 3.87
N GLY A 635 12.24 3.31 2.93
CA GLY A 635 11.28 4.40 2.90
C GLY A 635 11.64 5.39 1.79
N ILE A 636 10.91 6.49 1.68
CA ILE A 636 11.14 7.50 0.63
C ILE A 636 12.53 8.12 0.82
N THR A 637 13.44 7.92 -0.13
CA THR A 637 14.78 8.52 -0.11
C THR A 637 14.83 9.79 -0.94
#